data_AF-A0A1V1ZCS3-F1
#
_entry.id   AF-A0A1V1ZCS3-F1
#
_cell.length_a   1.000
_cell.length_b   1.000
_cell.length_c   1.000
_cell.angle_alpha   90.00
_cell.angle_beta   90.00
_cell.angle_gamma   90.00
#
_symmetry.space_group_name_H-M   'P 1'
#
loop_
_entity.id
_entity.type
_entity.pdbx_description
1 polymer ?
#
loop_
_entity_poly.entity_id
_entity_poly.type
_entity_poly.pdbx_seq_one_letter_code
_entity_poly.pdbx_strand_id
1 'polypeptide(L)'
;MAGQLSMDQNFVERLHIILESNFTNEHFGVQELADEVGVSRSQMHRKLNTILGKSSSQFIREYRLQRALEMLQNEEATASEIAYRVGFNSPTYFNTCFSDFYGYTPGEVKFKKSEDSKNDLVPKPSSAKSIKTNLPKKRKFTTLFWVSGFIFASILGYFIYHNLEAKNEEFKELPSTELDKTVAVLPFKNLSDDLENVYFADAIREDIINNLSKIEQIIVKSRQSTEKYRDSKLSAKEIGEALDANYILGGSVQKYDDRIRVRVHLVNAKTDEQLWSQDFDRDYKDLFELESEISKQIVAELNLVLSPFELELIDKAPTDNLEVYNLYMKAVYYGVYAGDIHLARSYLNSCLEIDPNFAVAYSGLAISYLWENWPNPTENDILRAKDYAERAISLDKNLSEPHRVLGWIHMTYYWDWEKTEGQFEEAISINPNNYIALYMYAQYLQYTLGDLESARKMLNRAQLIAPDSFHVSILSSELYLQQGDFNNAMRQAERAEELEPKDAWPFWIKFKIYSAQGKNDLAFKQLEISWSFEEEGKERVPVLLEVYKESGINGIYAWINDMDIEHLKSQGTLYNNAYWIAQKFSYLEEGEKAIGWLYIAYERKNAELFKVKYDPYFEKLHDNPRFLEFLEKMNLGSYKIKL
;
A
#
# COMPACT_ATOMS: atom_id res chain seq x y z
N MET A 1 33.55 -33.29 39.78
CA MET A 1 32.84 -32.67 38.63
C MET A 1 33.46 -31.32 38.35
N ALA A 2 34.60 -31.31 37.66
CA ALA A 2 35.28 -30.12 37.17
C ALA A 2 35.68 -30.46 35.73
N GLY A 3 35.04 -29.86 34.73
CA GLY A 3 35.29 -30.23 33.32
C GLY A 3 34.36 -29.63 32.27
N GLN A 4 33.25 -28.98 32.64
CA GLN A 4 32.31 -28.40 31.66
C GLN A 4 32.33 -26.87 31.59
N LEU A 5 33.00 -26.20 32.54
CA LEU A 5 33.10 -24.73 32.62
C LEU A 5 34.16 -24.09 31.71
N SER A 6 34.98 -24.87 30.98
CA SER A 6 36.10 -24.33 30.17
C SER A 6 35.76 -24.10 28.69
N MET A 7 34.89 -24.89 28.07
CA MET A 7 34.59 -24.75 26.63
C MET A 7 33.64 -23.58 26.31
N ASP A 8 32.67 -23.31 27.17
CA ASP A 8 31.70 -22.24 26.96
C ASP A 8 32.31 -20.85 27.19
N GLN A 9 33.22 -20.73 28.15
CA GLN A 9 33.99 -19.50 28.39
C GLN A 9 34.95 -19.22 27.21
N ASN A 10 35.68 -20.23 26.73
CA ASN A 10 36.54 -20.12 25.55
C ASN A 10 35.76 -19.71 24.28
N PHE A 11 34.51 -20.15 24.15
CA PHE A 11 33.65 -19.77 23.02
C PHE A 11 33.25 -18.29 23.06
N VAL A 12 32.85 -17.79 24.24
CA VAL A 12 32.49 -16.37 24.42
C VAL A 12 33.72 -15.47 24.29
N GLU A 13 34.87 -15.88 24.83
CA GLU A 13 36.13 -15.14 24.70
C GLU A 13 36.57 -15.03 23.24
N ARG A 14 36.46 -16.12 22.46
CA ARG A 14 36.74 -16.11 21.03
C ARG A 14 35.82 -15.15 20.26
N LEU A 15 34.53 -15.10 20.61
CA LEU A 15 33.60 -14.13 20.03
C LEU A 15 33.99 -12.69 20.36
N HIS A 16 34.43 -12.41 21.59
CA HIS A 16 34.92 -11.08 21.97
C HIS A 16 36.19 -10.68 21.20
N ILE A 17 37.15 -11.59 21.00
CA ILE A 17 38.36 -11.32 20.22
C ILE A 17 38.03 -10.93 18.77
N ILE A 18 37.08 -11.66 18.16
CA ILE A 18 36.65 -11.38 16.78
C ILE A 18 35.90 -10.05 16.71
N LEU A 19 35.04 -9.77 17.69
CA LEU A 19 34.33 -8.48 17.76
C LEU A 19 35.29 -7.32 18.01
N GLU A 20 36.30 -7.46 18.86
CA GLU A 20 37.30 -6.40 19.09
C GLU A 20 38.06 -6.03 17.81
N SER A 21 38.26 -7.00 16.92
CA SER A 21 38.95 -6.75 15.65
C SER A 21 38.04 -6.14 14.57
N ASN A 22 36.71 -6.18 14.76
CA ASN A 22 35.72 -5.86 13.71
C ASN A 22 34.60 -4.90 14.15
N PHE A 23 34.57 -4.43 15.40
CA PHE A 23 33.44 -3.66 15.92
C PHE A 23 33.23 -2.33 15.18
N THR A 24 34.26 -1.79 14.54
CA THR A 24 34.23 -0.57 13.73
C THR A 24 33.61 -0.76 12.35
N ASN A 25 33.47 -2.01 11.87
CA ASN A 25 32.88 -2.34 10.57
C ASN A 25 31.36 -2.45 10.68
N GLU A 26 30.62 -1.55 10.02
CA GLU A 26 29.16 -1.52 10.04
C GLU A 26 28.50 -2.74 9.36
N HIS A 27 29.19 -3.37 8.40
CA HIS A 27 28.72 -4.58 7.72
C HIS A 27 29.03 -5.87 8.50
N PHE A 28 29.77 -5.79 9.61
CA PHE A 28 30.07 -6.95 10.43
C PHE A 28 28.89 -7.27 11.36
N GLY A 29 28.09 -8.27 11.00
CA GLY A 29 26.87 -8.65 11.70
C GLY A 29 26.88 -10.11 12.18
N VAL A 30 25.69 -10.69 12.29
CA VAL A 30 25.50 -12.05 12.83
C VAL A 30 26.04 -13.13 11.89
N GLN A 31 25.99 -12.90 10.58
CA GLN A 31 26.48 -13.87 9.60
C GLN A 31 28.01 -13.90 9.62
N GLU A 32 28.65 -12.75 9.58
CA GLU A 32 30.11 -12.57 9.55
C GLU A 32 30.75 -13.11 10.83
N LEU A 33 30.14 -12.83 11.99
CA LEU A 33 30.62 -13.39 13.27
C LEU A 33 30.47 -14.92 13.34
N ALA A 34 29.41 -15.48 12.75
CA ALA A 34 29.19 -16.92 12.72
C ALA A 34 30.23 -17.61 11.81
N ASP A 35 30.50 -17.00 10.65
CA ASP A 35 31.46 -17.49 9.67
C ASP A 35 32.90 -17.46 10.22
N GLU A 36 33.31 -16.37 10.89
CA GLU A 36 34.63 -16.24 11.53
C GLU A 36 34.85 -17.23 12.69
N VAL A 37 33.79 -17.60 13.40
CA VAL A 37 33.86 -18.62 14.47
C VAL A 37 33.79 -20.05 13.91
N GLY A 38 33.37 -20.20 12.65
CA GLY A 38 33.23 -21.49 11.97
C GLY A 38 31.99 -22.28 12.41
N VAL A 39 30.88 -21.59 12.68
CA VAL A 39 29.60 -22.20 13.10
C VAL A 39 28.44 -21.60 12.32
N SER A 40 27.32 -22.32 12.18
CA SER A 40 26.12 -21.72 11.58
C SER A 40 25.48 -20.67 12.49
N ARG A 41 24.75 -19.70 11.91
CA ARG A 41 23.98 -18.68 12.67
C ARG A 41 23.08 -19.29 13.73
N SER A 42 22.37 -20.36 13.39
CA SER A 42 21.46 -21.06 14.32
C SER A 42 22.21 -21.70 15.49
N GLN A 43 23.37 -22.32 15.22
CA GLN A 43 24.21 -22.89 16.28
C GLN A 43 24.79 -21.83 17.20
N MET A 44 25.28 -20.71 16.65
CA MET A 44 25.79 -19.59 17.43
C MET A 44 24.68 -18.97 18.31
N HIS A 45 23.51 -18.72 17.74
CA HIS A 45 22.35 -18.19 18.47
C HIS A 45 21.96 -19.12 19.61
N ARG A 46 21.84 -20.42 19.35
CA ARG A 46 21.52 -21.42 20.38
C ARG A 46 22.58 -21.46 21.48
N LYS A 47 23.86 -21.40 21.14
CA LYS A 47 24.96 -21.37 22.13
C LYS A 47 24.94 -20.10 22.98
N LEU A 48 24.81 -18.92 22.36
CA LEU A 48 24.75 -17.64 23.09
C LEU A 48 23.52 -17.55 24.00
N ASN A 49 22.36 -18.04 23.54
CA ASN A 49 21.17 -18.07 24.36
C ASN A 49 21.30 -19.03 25.56
N THR A 50 21.91 -20.21 25.34
CA THR A 50 22.16 -21.16 26.44
C THR A 50 23.19 -20.63 27.46
N ILE A 51 24.27 -19.99 27.00
CA ILE A 51 25.37 -19.54 27.87
C ILE A 51 25.03 -18.21 28.58
N LEU A 52 24.45 -17.25 27.84
CA LEU A 52 24.28 -15.87 28.28
C LEU A 52 22.83 -15.39 28.31
N GLY A 53 21.87 -16.18 27.79
CA GLY A 53 20.47 -15.74 27.67
C GLY A 53 20.26 -14.63 26.62
N LYS A 54 21.19 -14.49 25.66
CA LYS A 54 21.19 -13.41 24.66
C LYS A 54 21.08 -13.96 23.25
N SER A 55 20.41 -13.23 22.36
CA SER A 55 20.49 -13.49 20.92
C SER A 55 21.85 -13.05 20.36
N SER A 56 22.24 -13.58 19.20
CA SER A 56 23.46 -13.17 18.50
C SER A 56 23.50 -11.66 18.22
N SER A 57 22.40 -11.08 17.72
CA SER A 57 22.31 -9.65 17.45
C SER A 57 22.41 -8.81 18.72
N GLN A 58 21.81 -9.27 19.82
CA GLN A 58 21.90 -8.60 21.12
C GLN A 58 23.34 -8.61 21.64
N PHE A 59 24.04 -9.75 21.54
CA PHE A 59 25.43 -9.87 21.97
C PHE A 59 26.37 -8.90 21.24
N ILE A 60 26.25 -8.79 19.91
CA ILE A 60 27.05 -7.85 19.09
C ILE A 60 26.74 -6.41 19.47
N ARG A 61 25.44 -6.07 19.57
CA ARG A 61 24.99 -4.71 19.89
C ARG A 61 25.50 -4.25 21.26
N GLU A 62 25.36 -5.09 22.29
CA GLU A 62 25.83 -4.74 23.63
C GLU A 62 27.35 -4.56 23.67
N TYR A 63 28.11 -5.36 22.90
CA TYR A 63 29.56 -5.17 22.77
C TYR A 63 29.91 -3.80 22.19
N ARG A 64 29.26 -3.41 21.10
CA ARG A 64 29.46 -2.10 20.46
C ARG A 64 29.10 -0.95 21.39
N LEU A 65 28.02 -1.08 22.17
CA LEU A 65 27.63 -0.07 23.16
C LEU A 65 28.66 0.06 24.31
N GLN A 66 29.27 -1.05 24.74
CA GLN A 66 30.35 -1.02 25.73
C GLN A 66 31.59 -0.28 25.22
N ARG A 67 32.02 -0.57 23.98
CA ARG A 67 33.11 0.18 23.34
C ARG A 67 32.76 1.66 23.16
N ALA A 68 31.50 1.96 22.83
CA ALA A 68 31.03 3.34 22.68
C ALA A 68 31.09 4.12 24.00
N LEU A 69 30.74 3.49 25.13
CA LEU A 69 30.86 4.11 26.45
C LEU A 69 32.32 4.44 26.78
N GLU A 70 33.25 3.51 26.51
CA GLU A 70 34.69 3.74 26.70
C GLU A 70 35.19 4.92 25.85
N MET A 71 34.74 5.02 24.59
CA MET A 71 35.09 6.14 23.70
C MET A 71 34.48 7.47 24.16
N LEU A 72 33.21 7.48 24.58
CA LEU A 72 32.51 8.66 25.11
C LEU A 72 33.17 9.19 26.39
N GLN A 73 33.80 8.32 27.16
CA GLN A 73 34.56 8.70 28.35
C GLN A 73 35.91 9.30 28.01
N ASN A 74 36.54 8.97 26.88
CA ASN A 74 37.95 9.27 26.62
C ASN A 74 38.23 10.36 25.56
N GLU A 75 37.25 10.83 24.76
CA GLU A 75 37.53 11.73 23.61
C GLU A 75 36.53 12.91 23.40
N GLU A 76 37.01 13.94 22.67
CA GLU A 76 36.27 15.14 22.20
C GLU A 76 35.36 14.88 20.98
N ALA A 77 34.98 13.64 20.72
CA ALA A 77 34.07 13.30 19.61
C ALA A 77 32.60 13.49 20.01
N THR A 78 31.74 13.74 19.03
CA THR A 78 30.28 13.78 19.23
C THR A 78 29.71 12.37 19.34
N ALA A 79 28.56 12.21 20.01
CA ALA A 79 27.87 10.93 20.10
C ALA A 79 27.57 10.32 18.71
N SER A 80 27.34 11.18 17.72
CA SER A 80 27.08 10.79 16.33
C SER A 80 28.31 10.22 15.63
N GLU A 81 29.50 10.79 15.88
CA GLU A 81 30.75 10.25 15.35
C GLU A 81 31.10 8.90 15.99
N ILE A 82 30.85 8.78 17.30
CA ILE A 82 31.10 7.52 18.03
C ILE A 82 30.17 6.41 17.55
N ALA A 83 28.91 6.72 17.21
CA ALA A 83 27.98 5.75 16.63
C ALA A 83 28.58 5.04 15.41
N TYR A 84 29.11 5.81 14.46
CA TYR A 84 29.75 5.23 13.26
C TYR A 84 31.06 4.51 13.60
N ARG A 85 31.87 5.06 14.52
CA ARG A 85 33.14 4.42 14.94
C ARG A 85 32.94 3.06 15.60
N VAL A 86 31.79 2.82 16.23
CA VAL A 86 31.46 1.51 16.82
C VAL A 86 30.56 0.66 15.93
N GLY A 87 30.47 0.97 14.64
CA GLY A 87 29.79 0.15 13.64
C GLY A 87 28.27 0.19 13.69
N PHE A 88 27.67 1.27 14.21
CA PHE A 88 26.25 1.57 13.98
C PHE A 88 26.10 2.35 12.67
N ASN A 89 25.13 1.95 11.83
CA ASN A 89 24.79 2.62 10.58
C ASN A 89 23.92 3.89 10.76
N SER A 90 23.50 4.17 11.99
CA SER A 90 22.63 5.31 12.30
C SER A 90 22.87 5.83 13.72
N PRO A 91 23.22 7.12 13.88
CA PRO A 91 23.32 7.80 15.17
C PRO A 91 22.00 7.79 15.96
N THR A 92 20.87 7.86 15.27
CA THR A 92 19.54 7.79 15.89
C THR A 92 19.30 6.43 16.53
N TYR A 93 19.58 5.35 15.79
CA TYR A 93 19.46 3.98 16.32
C TYR A 93 20.45 3.71 17.45
N PHE A 94 21.68 4.24 17.35
CA PHE A 94 22.68 4.18 18.42
C PHE A 94 22.18 4.86 19.71
N ASN A 95 21.62 6.07 19.61
CA ASN A 95 21.09 6.80 20.78
C ASN A 95 19.99 6.02 21.50
N THR A 96 19.05 5.41 20.76
CA THR A 96 18.00 4.57 21.34
C THR A 96 18.61 3.36 22.04
N CYS A 97 19.47 2.60 21.35
CA CYS A 97 20.09 1.39 21.91
C CYS A 97 20.94 1.70 23.16
N PHE A 98 21.68 2.81 23.15
CA PHE A 98 22.50 3.24 24.28
C PHE A 98 21.63 3.64 25.47
N SER A 99 20.56 4.41 25.23
CA SER A 99 19.62 4.82 26.28
C SER A 99 18.87 3.64 26.89
N ASP A 100 18.48 2.67 26.07
CA ASP A 100 17.83 1.44 26.55
C ASP A 100 18.79 0.61 27.41
N PHE A 101 20.05 0.52 27.00
CA PHE A 101 21.05 -0.34 27.65
C PHE A 101 21.60 0.27 28.95
N TYR A 102 21.91 1.57 28.95
CA TYR A 102 22.50 2.28 30.08
C TYR A 102 21.49 3.08 30.91
N GLY A 103 20.29 3.34 30.38
CA GLY A 103 19.26 4.12 31.05
C GLY A 103 19.45 5.64 30.97
N TYR A 104 20.37 6.11 30.12
CA TYR A 104 20.66 7.53 29.87
C TYR A 104 21.30 7.68 28.48
N THR A 105 21.24 8.88 27.92
CA THR A 105 21.72 9.19 26.58
C THR A 105 23.25 9.27 26.49
N PRO A 106 23.86 9.04 25.32
CA PRO A 106 25.30 9.23 25.11
C PRO A 106 25.81 10.63 25.48
N GLY A 107 25.00 11.68 25.29
CA GLY A 107 25.35 13.06 25.64
C GLY A 107 25.48 13.27 27.16
N GLU A 108 24.79 12.47 27.96
CA GLU A 108 24.83 12.55 29.43
C GLU A 108 26.09 11.90 30.04
N VAL A 109 26.86 11.14 29.26
CA VAL A 109 28.10 10.46 29.74
C VAL A 109 29.12 11.47 30.29
N LYS A 110 29.28 12.63 29.66
CA LYS A 110 30.24 13.67 30.08
C LYS A 110 29.87 14.30 31.41
N PHE A 111 28.58 14.48 31.67
CA PHE A 111 28.06 15.04 32.92
C PHE A 111 28.13 14.03 34.09
N LYS A 112 28.01 12.73 33.79
CA LYS A 112 28.16 11.66 34.80
C LYS A 112 29.61 11.35 35.18
N LYS A 113 30.60 11.85 34.43
CA LYS A 113 32.04 11.69 34.75
C LYS A 113 32.53 12.66 35.84
N SER A 114 31.82 13.77 36.07
CA SER A 114 32.18 14.82 37.05
C SER A 114 31.65 14.58 38.47
N GLU A 115 30.79 13.58 38.69
CA GLU A 115 30.33 13.14 40.02
C GLU A 115 30.97 11.79 40.35
N ASP A 116 32.08 11.80 41.10
CA ASP A 116 32.91 10.61 41.28
C ASP A 116 32.49 9.74 42.49
N SER A 117 31.98 8.52 42.24
CA SER A 117 32.40 7.28 42.93
C SER A 117 31.77 6.00 42.34
N LYS A 118 32.42 5.47 41.30
CA LYS A 118 32.67 4.05 40.97
C LYS A 118 31.55 2.98 40.86
N ASN A 119 30.24 3.23 41.01
CA ASN A 119 29.25 2.15 40.89
C ASN A 119 28.05 2.35 39.94
N ASP A 120 27.83 3.54 39.35
CA ASP A 120 26.58 3.84 38.63
C ASP A 120 26.63 3.75 37.09
N LEU A 121 27.70 3.19 36.52
CA LEU A 121 27.86 3.02 35.06
C LEU A 121 27.55 1.59 34.57
N VAL A 122 26.97 0.76 35.42
CA VAL A 122 26.68 -0.65 35.14
C VAL A 122 25.41 -0.77 34.29
N PRO A 123 25.40 -1.57 33.19
CA PRO A 123 24.20 -1.81 32.40
C PRO A 123 23.06 -2.39 33.25
N LYS A 124 21.81 -2.03 32.95
CA LYS A 124 20.64 -2.57 33.67
C LYS A 124 20.63 -4.11 33.58
N PRO A 125 20.41 -4.85 34.69
CA PRO A 125 20.42 -6.30 34.64
C PRO A 125 19.25 -6.81 33.78
N SER A 126 19.59 -7.56 32.73
CA SER A 126 18.66 -8.40 31.96
C SER A 126 18.06 -9.47 32.90
N SER A 127 16.75 -9.63 32.86
CA SER A 127 15.99 -10.57 33.68
C SER A 127 16.33 -12.03 33.33
N ALA A 128 17.37 -12.59 33.94
CA ALA A 128 17.68 -14.02 33.88
C ALA A 128 16.80 -14.80 34.88
N LYS A 129 16.02 -15.76 34.36
CA LYS A 129 15.26 -16.74 35.15
C LYS A 129 16.21 -17.57 36.01
N SER A 130 16.11 -17.43 37.33
CA SER A 130 16.86 -18.26 38.27
C SER A 130 16.22 -19.64 38.43
N ILE A 131 17.01 -20.69 38.18
CA ILE A 131 16.71 -22.07 38.58
C ILE A 131 17.09 -22.20 40.06
N LYS A 132 16.13 -22.55 40.92
CA LYS A 132 16.40 -23.03 42.28
C LYS A 132 15.87 -24.46 42.44
N THR A 133 16.78 -25.34 42.84
CA THR A 133 16.57 -26.73 43.21
C THR A 133 15.94 -26.87 44.59
N ASN A 134 15.15 -27.93 44.77
CA ASN A 134 14.36 -28.26 45.96
C ASN A 134 15.17 -28.75 47.17
N LEU A 135 14.67 -28.48 48.39
CA LEU A 135 14.33 -29.41 49.50
C LEU A 135 14.08 -28.62 50.85
N PRO A 136 13.32 -29.12 51.86
CA PRO A 136 11.85 -29.18 51.89
C PRO A 136 11.15 -28.60 53.17
N LYS A 137 9.84 -28.32 53.03
CA LYS A 137 8.70 -28.33 54.00
C LYS A 137 8.77 -27.62 55.37
N LYS A 138 7.81 -26.70 55.63
CA LYS A 138 6.67 -26.90 56.59
C LYS A 138 5.55 -25.82 56.53
N ARG A 139 4.33 -26.32 56.25
CA ARG A 139 2.97 -26.03 56.79
C ARG A 139 2.24 -24.66 56.65
N LYS A 140 1.10 -24.80 55.92
CA LYS A 140 -0.31 -24.39 56.18
C LYS A 140 -0.69 -22.91 56.05
N PHE A 141 -1.25 -22.53 54.88
CA PHE A 141 -2.40 -21.62 54.71
C PHE A 141 -2.84 -21.67 53.23
N THR A 142 -3.65 -22.67 52.83
CA THR A 142 -3.86 -22.99 51.40
C THR A 142 -5.30 -23.36 51.04
N THR A 143 -6.31 -22.58 51.43
CA THR A 143 -7.67 -22.80 50.86
C THR A 143 -8.32 -21.53 50.33
N LEU A 144 -8.12 -20.36 50.95
CA LEU A 144 -8.64 -19.09 50.38
C LEU A 144 -7.83 -18.58 49.17
N PHE A 145 -6.52 -18.84 49.13
CA PHE A 145 -5.65 -18.40 48.03
C PHE A 145 -5.85 -19.19 46.73
N TRP A 146 -6.38 -20.41 46.80
CA TRP A 146 -6.60 -21.22 45.61
C TRP A 146 -7.82 -20.77 44.82
N VAL A 147 -8.86 -20.26 45.49
CA VAL A 147 -10.06 -19.75 44.80
C VAL A 147 -9.75 -18.41 44.12
N SER A 148 -9.07 -17.49 44.81
CA SER A 148 -8.62 -16.23 44.19
C SER A 148 -7.54 -16.46 43.12
N GLY A 149 -6.64 -17.43 43.33
CA GLY A 149 -5.64 -17.84 42.38
C GLY A 149 -6.23 -18.50 41.12
N PHE A 150 -7.30 -19.28 41.25
CA PHE A 150 -8.00 -19.85 40.09
C PHE A 150 -8.73 -18.78 39.29
N ILE A 151 -9.43 -17.85 39.96
CA ILE A 151 -10.09 -16.73 39.29
C ILE A 151 -9.05 -15.84 38.59
N PHE A 152 -7.92 -15.54 39.26
CA PHE A 152 -6.85 -14.76 38.66
C PHE A 152 -6.15 -15.50 37.52
N ALA A 153 -5.94 -16.82 37.63
CA ALA A 153 -5.37 -17.63 36.55
C ALA A 153 -6.34 -17.81 35.37
N SER A 154 -7.65 -17.83 35.60
CA SER A 154 -8.66 -17.83 34.54
C SER A 154 -8.78 -16.47 33.86
N ILE A 155 -8.71 -15.36 34.60
CA ILE A 155 -8.68 -14.01 34.02
C ILE A 155 -7.37 -13.76 33.28
N LEU A 156 -6.23 -14.18 33.86
CA LEU A 156 -4.93 -14.08 33.23
C LEU A 156 -4.81 -15.03 32.03
N GLY A 157 -5.42 -16.21 32.11
CA GLY A 157 -5.54 -17.15 30.99
C GLY A 157 -6.41 -16.60 29.86
N TYR A 158 -7.52 -15.94 30.20
CA TYR A 158 -8.36 -15.21 29.24
C TYR A 158 -7.60 -14.05 28.61
N PHE A 159 -6.90 -13.24 29.40
CA PHE A 159 -6.08 -12.13 28.91
C PHE A 159 -4.88 -12.60 28.07
N ILE A 160 -4.25 -13.72 28.43
CA ILE A 160 -3.16 -14.34 27.66
C ILE A 160 -3.70 -14.98 26.39
N TYR A 161 -4.87 -15.64 26.44
CA TYR A 161 -5.54 -16.18 25.25
C TYR A 161 -5.90 -15.05 24.27
N HIS A 162 -6.57 -14.00 24.74
CA HIS A 162 -6.96 -12.86 23.92
C HIS A 162 -5.76 -12.01 23.44
N ASN A 163 -4.69 -11.88 24.23
CA ASN A 163 -3.46 -11.19 23.80
C ASN A 163 -2.55 -12.05 22.91
N LEU A 164 -2.63 -13.39 22.97
CA LEU A 164 -1.97 -14.28 22.01
C LEU A 164 -2.76 -14.37 20.70
N GLU A 165 -4.09 -14.24 20.76
CA GLU A 165 -4.95 -14.07 19.59
C GLU A 165 -4.67 -12.69 18.93
N ALA A 166 -4.59 -11.60 19.72
CA ALA A 166 -4.28 -10.25 19.24
C ALA A 166 -2.83 -10.07 18.73
N LYS A 167 -1.84 -10.82 19.23
CA LYS A 167 -0.46 -10.80 18.70
C LYS A 167 -0.23 -11.70 17.50
N ASN A 168 -1.14 -12.65 17.23
CA ASN A 168 -1.17 -13.41 15.98
C ASN A 168 -2.07 -12.74 14.92
N GLU A 169 -2.69 -11.60 15.23
CA GLU A 169 -3.39 -10.76 14.25
C GLU A 169 -2.50 -9.67 13.62
N GLU A 170 -1.31 -9.38 14.18
CA GLU A 170 -0.26 -8.63 13.47
C GLU A 170 0.39 -9.54 12.43
N PHE A 171 -0.04 -9.36 11.18
CA PHE A 171 0.02 -10.32 10.08
C PHE A 171 -0.88 -11.55 10.31
N LYS A 172 -2.19 -11.36 10.12
CA LYS A 172 -2.83 -12.24 9.14
C LYS A 172 -2.05 -12.04 7.84
N GLU A 173 -1.01 -12.85 7.63
CA GLU A 173 -0.76 -13.36 6.29
C GLU A 173 -2.15 -13.71 5.77
N LEU A 174 -2.54 -13.10 4.64
CA LEU A 174 -3.62 -13.65 3.82
C LEU A 174 -3.41 -15.16 3.82
N PRO A 175 -4.44 -15.99 4.05
CA PRO A 175 -4.25 -17.43 4.06
C PRO A 175 -3.37 -17.76 2.85
N SER A 176 -2.20 -18.34 3.12
CA SER A 176 -1.08 -18.49 2.18
C SER A 176 -1.46 -19.26 0.91
N THR A 177 -2.69 -19.75 0.85
CA THR A 177 -3.40 -20.32 -0.28
C THR A 177 -3.83 -19.31 -1.36
N GLU A 178 -4.02 -18.00 -1.08
CA GLU A 178 -4.44 -17.01 -2.10
C GLU A 178 -3.28 -16.55 -3.01
N LEU A 179 -2.04 -16.56 -2.50
CA LEU A 179 -0.86 -16.06 -3.23
C LEU A 179 -0.21 -17.10 -4.16
N ASP A 180 -0.61 -18.36 -4.05
CA ASP A 180 0.08 -19.47 -4.74
C ASP A 180 0.03 -19.35 -6.26
N LYS A 181 -0.97 -18.65 -6.83
CA LYS A 181 -1.13 -18.48 -8.28
C LYS A 181 -1.16 -17.02 -8.72
N THR A 182 -0.06 -16.33 -8.43
CA THR A 182 0.18 -14.98 -8.92
C THR A 182 0.95 -14.99 -10.23
N VAL A 183 0.37 -14.40 -11.28
CA VAL A 183 0.87 -14.40 -12.66
C VAL A 183 1.24 -12.98 -13.08
N ALA A 184 2.43 -12.80 -13.63
CA ALA A 184 2.84 -11.57 -14.29
C ALA A 184 2.96 -11.81 -15.80
N VAL A 185 2.19 -11.05 -16.60
CA VAL A 185 2.26 -11.11 -18.07
C VAL A 185 3.20 -10.02 -18.58
N LEU A 186 4.38 -10.42 -19.03
CA LEU A 186 5.39 -9.51 -19.54
C LEU A 186 5.03 -8.98 -20.92
N PRO A 187 5.52 -7.79 -21.30
CA PRO A 187 5.41 -7.29 -22.67
C PRO A 187 5.89 -8.32 -23.70
N PHE A 188 5.06 -8.62 -24.70
CA PHE A 188 5.42 -9.56 -25.75
C PHE A 188 6.37 -8.88 -26.75
N LYS A 189 7.37 -9.62 -27.21
CA LYS A 189 8.30 -9.12 -28.24
C LYS A 189 7.61 -9.07 -29.59
N ASN A 190 7.65 -7.92 -30.26
CA ASN A 190 7.28 -7.83 -31.67
C ASN A 190 8.48 -8.30 -32.54
N LEU A 191 8.29 -9.35 -33.32
CA LEU A 191 9.29 -9.89 -34.26
C LEU A 191 9.04 -9.47 -35.72
N SER A 192 8.17 -8.48 -35.92
CA SER A 192 7.81 -7.93 -37.23
C SER A 192 8.51 -6.58 -37.43
N ASP A 193 8.91 -6.26 -38.67
CA ASP A 193 9.68 -5.05 -38.99
C ASP A 193 8.84 -3.75 -38.99
N ASP A 194 7.53 -3.85 -38.84
CA ASP A 194 6.59 -2.72 -38.87
C ASP A 194 6.22 -2.24 -37.46
N LEU A 195 6.31 -0.92 -37.25
CA LEU A 195 5.90 -0.23 -36.04
C LEU A 195 4.40 -0.38 -35.76
N GLU A 196 3.56 -0.54 -36.79
CA GLU A 196 2.13 -0.83 -36.59
C GLU A 196 1.91 -2.18 -35.87
N ASN A 197 2.88 -3.10 -35.90
CA ASN A 197 2.80 -4.39 -35.21
C ASN A 197 3.20 -4.34 -33.72
N VAL A 198 3.75 -3.22 -33.23
CA VAL A 198 3.98 -3.04 -31.79
C VAL A 198 2.64 -2.95 -31.06
N TYR A 199 1.67 -2.22 -31.62
CA TYR A 199 0.30 -2.15 -31.09
C TYR A 199 -0.34 -3.53 -31.03
N PHE A 200 -0.06 -4.37 -32.02
CA PHE A 200 -0.61 -5.71 -32.10
C PHE A 200 -0.04 -6.65 -31.02
N ALA A 201 1.26 -6.60 -30.75
CA ALA A 201 1.86 -7.39 -29.68
C ALA A 201 1.32 -6.98 -28.29
N ASP A 202 1.13 -5.67 -28.09
CA ASP A 202 0.55 -5.12 -26.87
C ASP A 202 -0.94 -5.48 -26.71
N ALA A 203 -1.70 -5.49 -27.82
CA ALA A 203 -3.09 -5.90 -27.85
C ALA A 203 -3.28 -7.35 -27.37
N ILE A 204 -2.53 -8.30 -27.95
CA ILE A 204 -2.58 -9.72 -27.54
C ILE A 204 -2.22 -9.88 -26.06
N ARG A 205 -1.20 -9.17 -25.58
CA ARG A 205 -0.85 -9.18 -24.15
C ARG A 205 -2.02 -8.68 -23.30
N GLU A 206 -2.62 -7.56 -23.69
CA GLU A 206 -3.73 -6.96 -22.94
C GLU A 206 -4.93 -7.90 -22.90
N ASP A 207 -5.24 -8.58 -24.00
CA ASP A 207 -6.36 -9.52 -24.04
C ASP A 207 -6.11 -10.80 -23.24
N ILE A 208 -4.86 -11.29 -23.20
CA ILE A 208 -4.48 -12.35 -22.27
C ILE A 208 -4.62 -11.88 -20.81
N ILE A 209 -4.15 -10.68 -20.47
CA ILE A 209 -4.33 -10.10 -19.12
C ILE A 209 -5.83 -10.01 -18.80
N ASN A 210 -6.64 -9.48 -19.72
CA ASN A 210 -8.09 -9.34 -19.56
C ASN A 210 -8.77 -10.69 -19.33
N ASN A 211 -8.40 -11.72 -20.09
CA ASN A 211 -8.97 -13.06 -19.94
C ASN A 211 -8.58 -13.70 -18.61
N LEU A 212 -7.31 -13.62 -18.22
CA LEU A 212 -6.85 -14.15 -16.94
C LEU A 212 -7.42 -13.36 -15.75
N SER A 213 -7.63 -12.05 -15.91
CA SER A 213 -8.12 -11.17 -14.83
C SER A 213 -9.53 -11.55 -14.34
N LYS A 214 -10.35 -12.13 -15.22
CA LYS A 214 -11.70 -12.63 -14.92
C LYS A 214 -11.72 -13.83 -13.97
N ILE A 215 -10.56 -14.44 -13.70
CA ILE A 215 -10.48 -15.68 -12.93
C ILE A 215 -10.22 -15.36 -11.45
N GLU A 216 -11.12 -15.82 -10.58
CA GLU A 216 -11.07 -15.49 -9.14
C GLU A 216 -9.86 -16.10 -8.42
N GLN A 217 -9.50 -17.32 -8.82
CA GLN A 217 -8.46 -18.16 -8.19
C GLN A 217 -7.02 -17.71 -8.48
N ILE A 218 -6.82 -16.63 -9.26
CA ILE A 218 -5.49 -16.09 -9.55
C ILE A 218 -5.41 -14.60 -9.32
N ILE A 219 -4.17 -14.16 -9.11
CA ILE A 219 -3.80 -12.75 -9.07
C ILE A 219 -3.01 -12.46 -10.34
N VAL A 220 -3.51 -11.57 -11.19
CA VAL A 220 -2.81 -11.12 -12.40
C VAL A 220 -2.17 -9.77 -12.10
N LYS A 221 -0.84 -9.66 -12.19
CA LYS A 221 -0.15 -8.38 -12.00
C LYS A 221 -0.60 -7.39 -13.06
N SER A 222 -0.81 -6.14 -12.64
CA SER A 222 -1.31 -5.08 -13.51
C SER A 222 -0.35 -4.85 -14.69
N ARG A 223 -0.91 -4.33 -15.78
CA ARG A 223 -0.14 -4.00 -16.97
C ARG A 223 0.97 -2.99 -16.65
N GLN A 224 0.66 -1.97 -15.85
CA GLN A 224 1.61 -0.94 -15.42
C GLN A 224 2.80 -1.56 -14.68
N SER A 225 2.54 -2.49 -13.76
CA SER A 225 3.57 -3.17 -12.96
C SER A 225 4.56 -3.95 -13.82
N THR A 226 4.09 -4.51 -14.93
CA THR A 226 4.90 -5.35 -15.82
C THR A 226 5.52 -4.58 -16.99
N GLU A 227 5.06 -3.36 -17.29
CA GLU A 227 5.49 -2.57 -18.46
C GLU A 227 6.99 -2.27 -18.47
N LYS A 228 7.56 -1.94 -17.30
CA LYS A 228 8.99 -1.62 -17.14
C LYS A 228 9.95 -2.76 -17.50
N TYR A 229 9.45 -3.98 -17.73
CA TYR A 229 10.25 -5.15 -18.05
C TYR A 229 10.36 -5.47 -19.55
N ARG A 230 9.81 -4.63 -20.45
CA ARG A 230 9.76 -4.88 -21.91
C ARG A 230 11.10 -5.31 -22.52
N ASP A 231 12.17 -4.62 -22.17
CA ASP A 231 13.53 -4.88 -22.65
C ASP A 231 14.48 -5.29 -21.52
N SER A 232 13.91 -5.82 -20.44
CA SER A 232 14.68 -6.25 -19.28
C SER A 232 15.58 -7.43 -19.63
N LYS A 233 16.79 -7.41 -19.06
CA LYS A 233 17.74 -8.55 -19.10
C LYS A 233 17.68 -9.42 -17.85
N LEU A 234 16.78 -9.10 -16.93
CA LEU A 234 16.57 -9.87 -15.70
C LEU A 234 15.99 -11.25 -16.05
N SER A 235 16.36 -12.24 -15.26
CA SER A 235 15.77 -13.58 -15.27
C SER A 235 14.30 -13.57 -14.82
N ALA A 236 13.55 -14.62 -15.16
CA ALA A 236 12.17 -14.77 -14.70
C ALA A 236 12.08 -14.79 -13.17
N LYS A 237 13.08 -15.38 -12.51
CA LYS A 237 13.22 -15.35 -11.06
C LYS A 237 13.36 -13.94 -10.48
N GLU A 238 14.29 -13.13 -11.00
CA GLU A 238 14.49 -11.76 -10.52
C GLU A 238 13.24 -10.89 -10.74
N ILE A 239 12.56 -11.06 -11.88
CA ILE A 239 11.30 -10.35 -12.16
C ILE A 239 10.19 -10.82 -11.22
N GLY A 240 10.07 -12.13 -10.97
CA GLY A 240 9.09 -12.69 -10.04
C GLY A 240 9.31 -12.23 -8.61
N GLU A 241 10.55 -12.16 -8.13
CA GLU A 241 10.89 -11.61 -6.82
C GLU A 241 10.55 -10.11 -6.73
N ALA A 242 10.83 -9.33 -7.78
CA ALA A 242 10.52 -7.90 -7.80
C ALA A 242 9.02 -7.59 -7.85
N LEU A 243 8.23 -8.45 -8.49
CA LEU A 243 6.77 -8.29 -8.62
C LEU A 243 5.98 -9.04 -7.56
N ASP A 244 6.61 -9.89 -6.74
CA ASP A 244 5.95 -10.89 -5.91
C ASP A 244 4.97 -11.73 -6.75
N ALA A 245 5.51 -12.33 -7.82
CA ALA A 245 4.79 -13.18 -8.77
C ALA A 245 5.42 -14.58 -8.82
N ASN A 246 4.58 -15.62 -8.73
CA ASN A 246 5.04 -17.01 -8.78
C ASN A 246 5.23 -17.50 -10.21
N TYR A 247 4.52 -16.92 -11.16
CA TYR A 247 4.55 -17.32 -12.57
C TYR A 247 4.79 -16.12 -13.47
N ILE A 248 5.67 -16.29 -14.43
CA ILE A 248 5.95 -15.31 -15.48
C ILE A 248 5.45 -15.85 -16.80
N LEU A 249 4.55 -15.10 -17.44
CA LEU A 249 4.11 -15.36 -18.80
C LEU A 249 4.85 -14.40 -19.74
N GLY A 250 5.61 -14.96 -20.67
CA GLY A 250 6.32 -14.20 -21.69
C GLY A 250 5.97 -14.71 -23.09
N GLY A 251 6.33 -13.93 -24.10
CA GLY A 251 6.05 -14.34 -25.46
C GLY A 251 6.61 -13.42 -26.52
N SER A 252 6.32 -13.80 -27.76
CA SER A 252 6.61 -13.00 -28.94
C SER A 252 5.51 -13.15 -29.96
N VAL A 253 5.23 -12.07 -30.67
CA VAL A 253 4.23 -12.01 -31.73
C VAL A 253 4.92 -11.66 -33.04
N GLN A 254 4.54 -12.33 -34.11
CA GLN A 254 4.94 -12.02 -35.46
C GLN A 254 3.70 -12.03 -36.35
N LYS A 255 3.43 -10.93 -37.05
CA LYS A 255 2.39 -10.86 -38.08
C LYS A 255 3.05 -10.89 -39.44
N TYR A 256 2.56 -11.75 -40.33
CA TYR A 256 3.04 -11.85 -41.71
C TYR A 256 1.88 -12.23 -42.63
N ASP A 257 1.69 -11.43 -43.68
CA ASP A 257 0.53 -11.52 -44.56
C ASP A 257 -0.79 -11.56 -43.75
N ASP A 258 -1.63 -12.56 -44.00
CA ASP A 258 -2.89 -12.80 -43.28
C ASP A 258 -2.74 -13.78 -42.10
N ARG A 259 -1.50 -14.02 -41.63
CA ARG A 259 -1.21 -14.97 -40.55
C ARG A 259 -0.55 -14.30 -39.36
N ILE A 260 -0.76 -14.92 -38.21
CA ILE A 260 -0.15 -14.54 -36.95
C ILE A 260 0.54 -15.75 -36.33
N ARG A 261 1.77 -15.52 -35.89
CA ARG A 261 2.52 -16.46 -35.08
C ARG A 261 2.71 -15.88 -33.70
N VAL A 262 2.18 -16.58 -32.70
CA VAL A 262 2.31 -16.22 -31.29
C VAL A 262 3.08 -17.34 -30.60
N ARG A 263 4.21 -16.99 -29.98
CA ARG A 263 4.95 -17.89 -29.09
C ARG A 263 4.69 -17.45 -27.68
N VAL A 264 4.22 -18.36 -26.84
CA VAL A 264 3.95 -18.11 -25.43
C VAL A 264 4.72 -19.11 -24.60
N HIS A 265 5.28 -18.67 -23.48
CA HIS A 265 5.92 -19.53 -22.50
C HIS A 265 5.53 -19.11 -21.08
N LEU A 266 5.34 -20.11 -20.22
CA LEU A 266 5.01 -19.97 -18.82
C LEU A 266 6.16 -20.52 -17.99
N VAL A 267 6.69 -19.70 -17.09
CA VAL A 267 7.85 -20.03 -16.24
C VAL A 267 7.45 -19.93 -14.77
N ASN A 268 7.85 -20.92 -13.97
CA ASN A 268 7.80 -20.83 -12.53
C ASN A 268 8.96 -19.93 -12.05
N ALA A 269 8.63 -18.75 -11.53
CA ALA A 269 9.63 -17.77 -11.13
C ALA A 269 10.51 -18.24 -9.95
N LYS A 270 9.97 -19.08 -9.06
CA LYS A 270 10.72 -19.55 -7.89
C LYS A 270 11.84 -20.52 -8.27
N THR A 271 11.58 -21.39 -9.24
CA THR A 271 12.51 -22.44 -9.69
C THR A 271 13.23 -22.12 -10.99
N ASP A 272 12.83 -21.06 -11.69
CA ASP A 272 13.27 -20.70 -13.05
C ASP A 272 12.99 -21.83 -14.07
N GLU A 273 11.99 -22.67 -13.79
CA GLU A 273 11.59 -23.81 -14.62
C GLU A 273 10.53 -23.40 -15.63
N GLN A 274 10.75 -23.69 -16.91
CA GLN A 274 9.74 -23.53 -17.94
C GLN A 274 8.70 -24.64 -17.83
N LEU A 275 7.49 -24.29 -17.42
CA LEU A 275 6.37 -25.23 -17.27
C LEU A 275 5.76 -25.59 -18.61
N TRP A 276 5.61 -24.58 -19.47
CA TRP A 276 4.95 -24.72 -20.75
C TRP A 276 5.52 -23.74 -21.77
N SER A 277 5.55 -24.15 -23.03
CA SER A 277 5.91 -23.30 -24.16
C SER A 277 5.28 -23.85 -25.43
N GLN A 278 4.63 -22.97 -26.19
CA GLN A 278 3.91 -23.36 -27.40
C GLN A 278 3.96 -22.27 -28.46
N ASP A 279 4.07 -22.70 -29.71
CA ASP A 279 3.96 -21.87 -30.89
C ASP A 279 2.57 -22.07 -31.50
N PHE A 280 1.86 -20.96 -31.69
CA PHE A 280 0.58 -20.91 -32.37
C PHE A 280 0.77 -20.23 -33.71
N ASP A 281 0.25 -20.84 -34.77
CA ASP A 281 0.26 -20.31 -36.12
C ASP A 281 -1.18 -20.38 -36.63
N ARG A 282 -1.81 -19.22 -36.83
CA ARG A 282 -3.24 -19.07 -37.15
C ARG A 282 -3.45 -18.02 -38.23
N ASP A 283 -4.59 -18.07 -38.89
CA ASP A 283 -5.04 -16.96 -39.71
C ASP A 283 -5.43 -15.78 -38.80
N TYR A 284 -5.17 -14.55 -39.23
CA TYR A 284 -5.46 -13.34 -38.45
C TYR A 284 -6.94 -13.19 -38.10
N LYS A 285 -7.84 -13.74 -38.94
CA LYS A 285 -9.28 -13.80 -38.68
C LYS A 285 -9.66 -14.63 -37.45
N ASP A 286 -8.79 -15.55 -37.02
CA ASP A 286 -9.00 -16.45 -35.89
C ASP A 286 -8.37 -15.89 -34.59
N LEU A 287 -8.04 -14.59 -34.56
CA LEU A 287 -7.35 -13.92 -33.44
C LEU A 287 -8.04 -14.15 -32.10
N PHE A 288 -9.35 -13.92 -32.01
CA PHE A 288 -10.08 -14.04 -30.75
C PHE A 288 -10.17 -15.49 -30.26
N GLU A 289 -10.30 -16.45 -31.18
CA GLU A 289 -10.25 -17.87 -30.83
C GLU A 289 -8.87 -18.25 -30.30
N LEU A 290 -7.81 -17.71 -30.90
CA LEU A 290 -6.43 -17.92 -30.46
C LEU A 290 -6.19 -17.35 -29.05
N GLU A 291 -6.65 -16.15 -28.75
CA GLU A 291 -6.48 -15.52 -27.44
C GLU A 291 -7.22 -16.28 -26.33
N SER A 292 -8.44 -16.77 -26.61
CA SER A 292 -9.18 -17.65 -25.71
C SER A 292 -8.45 -19.00 -25.54
N GLU A 293 -7.97 -19.61 -26.62
CA GLU A 293 -7.20 -20.86 -26.60
C GLU A 293 -5.95 -20.73 -25.71
N ILE A 294 -5.15 -19.68 -25.91
CA ILE A 294 -3.95 -19.39 -25.11
C ILE A 294 -4.32 -19.24 -23.63
N SER A 295 -5.36 -18.44 -23.32
CA SER A 295 -5.78 -18.18 -21.94
C SER A 295 -6.21 -19.46 -21.24
N LYS A 296 -7.00 -20.32 -21.91
CA LYS A 296 -7.42 -21.62 -21.37
C LYS A 296 -6.26 -22.59 -21.18
N GLN A 297 -5.27 -22.59 -22.07
CA GLN A 297 -4.08 -23.42 -21.91
C GLN A 297 -3.28 -22.97 -20.68
N ILE A 298 -3.08 -21.67 -20.48
CA ILE A 298 -2.43 -21.14 -19.27
C ILE A 298 -3.17 -21.58 -18.01
N VAL A 299 -4.51 -21.51 -18.02
CA VAL A 299 -5.35 -21.97 -16.90
C VAL A 299 -5.15 -23.46 -16.62
N ALA A 300 -5.08 -24.29 -17.66
CA ALA A 300 -4.86 -25.72 -17.52
C ALA A 300 -3.46 -26.03 -16.95
N GLU A 301 -2.42 -25.36 -17.42
CA GLU A 301 -1.04 -25.51 -16.92
C GLU A 301 -0.91 -25.08 -15.45
N LEU A 302 -1.65 -24.04 -15.06
CA LEU A 302 -1.74 -23.59 -13.68
C LEU A 302 -2.68 -24.48 -12.83
N ASN A 303 -3.25 -25.55 -13.36
CA ASN A 303 -4.19 -26.45 -12.69
C ASN A 303 -5.35 -25.69 -12.03
N LEU A 304 -5.93 -24.73 -12.75
CA LEU A 304 -7.07 -23.93 -12.30
C LEU A 304 -8.38 -24.53 -12.79
N VAL A 305 -9.43 -24.40 -11.97
CA VAL A 305 -10.77 -24.84 -12.33
C VAL A 305 -11.60 -23.61 -12.68
N LEU A 306 -12.07 -23.53 -13.92
CA LEU A 306 -12.98 -22.45 -14.34
C LEU A 306 -14.43 -22.83 -14.02
N SER A 307 -15.15 -21.88 -13.45
CA SER A 307 -16.61 -21.90 -13.42
C SER A 307 -17.18 -21.73 -14.84
N PRO A 308 -18.44 -22.15 -15.08
CA PRO A 308 -19.10 -21.91 -16.36
C PRO A 308 -19.16 -20.42 -16.75
N PHE A 309 -19.29 -19.53 -15.77
CA PHE A 309 -19.31 -18.09 -15.99
C PHE A 309 -17.94 -17.57 -16.43
N GLU A 310 -16.86 -17.92 -15.73
CA GLU A 310 -15.50 -17.54 -16.15
C GLU A 310 -15.17 -18.06 -17.56
N LEU A 311 -15.60 -19.28 -17.89
CA LEU A 311 -15.41 -19.84 -19.22
C LEU A 311 -16.16 -19.02 -20.29
N GLU A 312 -17.41 -18.65 -20.04
CA GLU A 312 -18.19 -17.77 -20.93
C GLU A 312 -17.50 -16.42 -21.12
N LEU A 313 -16.97 -15.81 -20.06
CA LEU A 313 -16.27 -14.53 -20.15
C LEU A 313 -14.96 -14.63 -20.95
N ILE A 314 -14.23 -15.74 -20.87
CA ILE A 314 -12.99 -15.96 -21.63
C ILE A 314 -13.28 -16.26 -23.10
N ASP A 315 -14.37 -16.97 -23.40
CA ASP A 315 -14.76 -17.32 -24.77
C ASP A 315 -15.41 -16.21 -25.56
N LYS A 316 -15.85 -15.15 -24.87
CA LYS A 316 -16.55 -14.04 -25.51
C LYS A 316 -15.56 -13.15 -26.26
N ALA A 317 -15.60 -13.22 -27.59
CA ALA A 317 -14.95 -12.25 -28.45
C ALA A 317 -15.55 -10.85 -28.28
N PRO A 318 -14.74 -9.78 -28.27
CA PRO A 318 -15.24 -8.41 -28.11
C PRO A 318 -16.05 -7.94 -29.32
N THR A 319 -15.76 -8.45 -30.52
CA THR A 319 -16.44 -8.16 -31.78
C THR A 319 -16.15 -9.28 -32.79
N ASP A 320 -16.92 -9.38 -33.86
CA ASP A 320 -16.62 -10.20 -35.05
C ASP A 320 -15.92 -9.39 -36.16
N ASN A 321 -15.72 -8.08 -35.95
CA ASN A 321 -15.12 -7.17 -36.91
C ASN A 321 -13.71 -6.72 -36.48
N LEU A 322 -12.69 -7.25 -37.15
CA LEU A 322 -11.29 -6.91 -36.88
C LEU A 322 -10.94 -5.44 -37.13
N GLU A 323 -11.66 -4.73 -37.99
CA GLU A 323 -11.46 -3.29 -38.21
C GLU A 323 -11.85 -2.49 -36.97
N VAL A 324 -13.01 -2.80 -36.39
CA VAL A 324 -13.50 -2.20 -35.13
C VAL A 324 -12.53 -2.48 -34.00
N TYR A 325 -12.03 -3.72 -33.92
CA TYR A 325 -11.04 -4.11 -32.92
C TYR A 325 -9.72 -3.34 -33.07
N ASN A 326 -9.20 -3.17 -34.28
CA ASN A 326 -7.98 -2.39 -34.51
C ASN A 326 -8.13 -0.92 -34.12
N LEU A 327 -9.29 -0.30 -34.41
CA LEU A 327 -9.59 1.06 -33.95
C LEU A 327 -9.66 1.12 -32.42
N TYR A 328 -10.29 0.13 -31.79
CA TYR A 328 -10.38 0.05 -30.33
C TYR A 328 -8.99 -0.09 -29.68
N MET A 329 -8.10 -0.91 -30.24
CA MET A 329 -6.72 -1.03 -29.77
C MET A 329 -5.94 0.28 -29.88
N LYS A 330 -6.16 1.06 -30.95
CA LYS A 330 -5.61 2.43 -31.03
C LYS A 330 -6.18 3.32 -29.93
N ALA A 331 -7.47 3.25 -29.65
CA ALA A 331 -8.06 4.00 -28.55
C ALA A 331 -7.43 3.66 -27.19
N VAL A 332 -7.25 2.37 -26.89
CA VAL A 332 -6.57 1.90 -25.66
C VAL A 332 -5.14 2.43 -25.61
N TYR A 333 -4.41 2.36 -26.73
CA TYR A 333 -3.05 2.89 -26.80
C TYR A 333 -3.00 4.39 -26.47
N TYR A 334 -3.79 5.21 -27.17
CA TYR A 334 -3.76 6.66 -26.95
C TYR A 334 -4.28 7.04 -25.57
N GLY A 335 -5.30 6.34 -25.06
CA GLY A 335 -5.87 6.62 -23.75
C GLY A 335 -4.95 6.23 -22.58
N VAL A 336 -4.24 5.10 -22.69
CA VAL A 336 -3.47 4.55 -21.55
C VAL A 336 -1.96 4.74 -21.69
N TYR A 337 -1.40 4.68 -22.90
CA TYR A 337 0.04 4.79 -23.12
C TYR A 337 0.47 6.21 -23.48
N ALA A 338 -0.23 6.85 -24.42
CA ALA A 338 0.12 8.20 -24.88
C ALA A 338 -0.46 9.31 -23.99
N GLY A 339 -1.49 9.00 -23.21
CA GLY A 339 -2.22 9.97 -22.39
C GLY A 339 -3.04 10.99 -23.21
N ASP A 340 -3.35 10.67 -24.47
CA ASP A 340 -4.17 11.51 -25.34
C ASP A 340 -5.63 11.02 -25.34
N ILE A 341 -6.38 11.53 -24.36
CA ILE A 341 -7.77 11.16 -24.14
C ILE A 341 -8.69 11.61 -25.29
N HIS A 342 -8.37 12.71 -25.97
CA HIS A 342 -9.17 13.23 -27.09
C HIS A 342 -9.02 12.34 -28.32
N LEU A 343 -7.79 11.91 -28.60
CA LEU A 343 -7.52 10.99 -29.69
C LEU A 343 -8.09 9.60 -29.39
N ALA A 344 -8.00 9.13 -28.15
CA ALA A 344 -8.66 7.90 -27.70
C ALA A 344 -10.19 7.95 -27.98
N ARG A 345 -10.86 9.03 -27.57
CA ARG A 345 -12.30 9.23 -27.88
C ARG A 345 -12.59 9.26 -29.37
N SER A 346 -11.71 9.84 -30.18
CA SER A 346 -11.91 9.90 -31.63
C SER A 346 -11.95 8.48 -32.21
N TYR A 347 -11.01 7.62 -31.83
CA TYR A 347 -11.02 6.22 -32.23
C TYR A 347 -12.21 5.43 -31.69
N LEU A 348 -12.62 5.65 -30.42
CA LEU A 348 -13.82 5.01 -29.85
C LEU A 348 -15.09 5.39 -30.62
N ASN A 349 -15.22 6.65 -31.04
CA ASN A 349 -16.35 7.06 -31.88
C ASN A 349 -16.29 6.40 -33.26
N SER A 350 -15.11 6.28 -33.88
CA SER A 350 -14.95 5.54 -35.14
C SER A 350 -15.32 4.06 -35.01
N CYS A 351 -15.05 3.41 -33.87
CA CYS A 351 -15.57 2.06 -33.61
C CYS A 351 -17.11 2.04 -33.71
N LEU A 352 -17.77 3.01 -33.08
CA LEU A 352 -19.24 3.09 -33.01
C LEU A 352 -19.90 3.52 -34.32
N GLU A 353 -19.18 4.20 -35.22
CA GLU A 353 -19.63 4.49 -36.58
C GLU A 353 -19.74 3.22 -37.42
N ILE A 354 -18.85 2.25 -37.19
CA ILE A 354 -18.83 0.96 -37.90
C ILE A 354 -19.73 -0.07 -37.21
N ASP A 355 -19.62 -0.20 -35.89
CA ASP A 355 -20.45 -1.09 -35.07
C ASP A 355 -21.07 -0.33 -33.88
N PRO A 356 -22.31 0.17 -34.04
CA PRO A 356 -23.04 0.87 -32.99
C PRO A 356 -23.37 0.03 -31.74
N ASN A 357 -23.17 -1.29 -31.79
CA ASN A 357 -23.41 -2.22 -30.69
C ASN A 357 -22.11 -2.66 -29.99
N PHE A 358 -20.96 -2.11 -30.38
CA PHE A 358 -19.68 -2.44 -29.77
C PHE A 358 -19.57 -1.89 -28.33
N ALA A 359 -20.01 -2.69 -27.36
CA ALA A 359 -20.19 -2.30 -25.96
C ALA A 359 -18.91 -1.72 -25.30
N VAL A 360 -17.75 -2.27 -25.64
CA VAL A 360 -16.46 -1.87 -25.05
C VAL A 360 -16.07 -0.43 -25.44
N ALA A 361 -16.46 0.05 -26.62
CA ALA A 361 -16.22 1.44 -26.99
C ALA A 361 -17.02 2.43 -26.14
N TYR A 362 -18.28 2.11 -25.82
CA TYR A 362 -19.08 2.90 -24.88
C TYR A 362 -18.45 2.91 -23.48
N SER A 363 -17.92 1.78 -23.00
CA SER A 363 -17.17 1.72 -21.74
C SER A 363 -15.96 2.67 -21.75
N GLY A 364 -15.15 2.63 -22.81
CA GLY A 364 -14.01 3.53 -22.97
C GLY A 364 -14.42 5.01 -22.99
N LEU A 365 -15.54 5.35 -23.65
CA LEU A 365 -16.09 6.70 -23.65
C LEU A 365 -16.52 7.12 -22.24
N ALA A 366 -17.21 6.24 -21.50
CA ALA A 366 -17.66 6.50 -20.14
C ALA A 366 -16.48 6.84 -19.21
N ILE A 367 -15.43 6.02 -19.23
CA ILE A 367 -14.17 6.28 -18.50
C ILE A 367 -13.59 7.63 -18.94
N SER A 368 -13.49 7.86 -20.25
CA SER A 368 -12.83 9.07 -20.75
C SER A 368 -13.52 10.35 -20.28
N TYR A 369 -14.86 10.40 -20.27
CA TYR A 369 -15.62 11.57 -19.82
C TYR A 369 -15.52 11.76 -18.31
N LEU A 370 -15.51 10.68 -17.53
CA LEU A 370 -15.42 10.78 -16.08
C LEU A 370 -14.06 11.35 -15.61
N TRP A 371 -12.96 10.97 -16.27
CA TRP A 371 -11.60 11.27 -15.77
C TRP A 371 -10.90 12.46 -16.42
N GLU A 372 -11.32 12.94 -17.59
CA GLU A 372 -10.66 14.06 -18.30
C GLU A 372 -10.52 15.31 -17.44
N ASN A 373 -11.60 15.68 -16.73
CA ASN A 373 -11.66 16.89 -15.92
C ASN A 373 -11.58 16.59 -14.42
N TRP A 374 -11.17 15.38 -14.02
CA TRP A 374 -11.03 15.03 -12.62
C TRP A 374 -9.99 15.94 -11.92
N PRO A 375 -10.23 16.44 -10.70
CA PRO A 375 -11.35 16.13 -9.78
C PRO A 375 -12.60 17.01 -9.93
N ASN A 376 -12.69 17.86 -10.97
CA ASN A 376 -13.80 18.79 -11.17
C ASN A 376 -14.54 18.55 -12.51
N PRO A 377 -15.09 17.36 -12.77
CA PRO A 377 -15.85 17.13 -13.99
C PRO A 377 -17.10 18.01 -14.03
N THR A 378 -17.49 18.44 -15.23
CA THR A 378 -18.72 19.22 -15.41
C THR A 378 -19.95 18.31 -15.25
N GLU A 379 -21.12 18.90 -14.99
CA GLU A 379 -22.37 18.13 -14.95
C GLU A 379 -22.64 17.38 -16.26
N ASN A 380 -22.27 17.98 -17.40
CA ASN A 380 -22.37 17.31 -18.70
C ASN A 380 -21.40 16.13 -18.83
N ASP A 381 -20.19 16.21 -18.28
CA ASP A 381 -19.23 15.10 -18.29
C ASP A 381 -19.77 13.92 -17.49
N ILE A 382 -20.34 14.19 -16.31
CA ILE A 382 -20.96 13.16 -15.44
C ILE A 382 -22.16 12.51 -16.14
N LEU A 383 -23.03 13.31 -16.77
CA LEU A 383 -24.19 12.79 -17.51
C LEU A 383 -23.76 11.92 -18.70
N ARG A 384 -22.79 12.37 -19.51
CA ARG A 384 -22.26 11.57 -20.62
C ARG A 384 -21.61 10.29 -20.15
N ALA A 385 -20.78 10.36 -19.10
CA ALA A 385 -20.14 9.18 -18.53
C ALA A 385 -21.16 8.14 -18.07
N LYS A 386 -22.22 8.58 -17.37
CA LYS A 386 -23.34 7.73 -16.94
C LYS A 386 -24.07 7.11 -18.13
N ASP A 387 -24.48 7.91 -19.11
CA ASP A 387 -25.25 7.44 -20.27
C ASP A 387 -24.45 6.41 -21.09
N TYR A 388 -23.15 6.63 -21.28
CA TYR A 388 -22.29 5.67 -21.97
C TYR A 388 -22.07 4.40 -21.17
N ALA A 389 -21.91 4.48 -19.84
CA ALA A 389 -21.78 3.29 -19.01
C ALA A 389 -23.07 2.45 -19.01
N GLU A 390 -24.24 3.09 -18.90
CA GLU A 390 -25.54 2.41 -19.01
C GLU A 390 -25.74 1.79 -20.39
N ARG A 391 -25.32 2.49 -21.47
CA ARG A 391 -25.37 1.95 -22.82
C ARG A 391 -24.47 0.73 -22.97
N ALA A 392 -23.25 0.77 -22.44
CA ALA A 392 -22.32 -0.36 -22.44
C ALA A 392 -22.94 -1.58 -21.75
N ILE A 393 -23.50 -1.41 -20.54
CA ILE A 393 -24.15 -2.50 -19.78
C ILE A 393 -25.38 -3.04 -20.52
N SER A 394 -26.15 -2.18 -21.19
CA SER A 394 -27.32 -2.62 -21.97
C SER A 394 -26.96 -3.52 -23.15
N LEU A 395 -25.75 -3.36 -23.70
CA LEU A 395 -25.23 -4.15 -24.81
C LEU A 395 -24.47 -5.38 -24.29
N ASP A 396 -23.72 -5.21 -23.21
CA ASP A 396 -22.97 -6.24 -22.52
C ASP A 396 -22.88 -5.96 -21.02
N LYS A 397 -23.71 -6.67 -20.26
CA LYS A 397 -23.72 -6.59 -18.79
C LYS A 397 -22.47 -7.19 -18.14
N ASN A 398 -21.67 -7.96 -18.86
CA ASN A 398 -20.51 -8.66 -18.30
C ASN A 398 -19.21 -7.83 -18.48
N LEU A 399 -19.31 -6.51 -18.48
CA LEU A 399 -18.17 -5.58 -18.54
C LEU A 399 -17.95 -4.93 -17.17
N SER A 400 -16.81 -5.21 -16.53
CA SER A 400 -16.49 -4.69 -15.19
C SER A 400 -16.39 -3.15 -15.14
N GLU A 401 -15.78 -2.54 -16.16
CA GLU A 401 -15.51 -1.11 -16.20
C GLU A 401 -16.74 -0.19 -16.13
N PRO A 402 -17.81 -0.37 -16.94
CA PRO A 402 -18.98 0.50 -16.84
C PRO A 402 -19.69 0.36 -15.49
N HIS A 403 -19.69 -0.83 -14.87
CA HIS A 403 -20.21 -1.03 -13.52
C HIS A 403 -19.42 -0.21 -12.50
N ARG A 404 -18.08 -0.24 -12.55
CA ARG A 404 -17.24 0.62 -11.69
C ARG A 404 -17.49 2.11 -11.90
N VAL A 405 -17.66 2.55 -13.15
CA VAL A 405 -17.99 3.96 -13.48
C VAL A 405 -19.33 4.36 -12.85
N LEU A 406 -20.37 3.53 -12.98
CA LEU A 406 -21.67 3.81 -12.36
C LEU A 406 -21.60 3.79 -10.84
N GLY A 407 -20.87 2.84 -10.24
CA GLY A 407 -20.63 2.82 -8.78
C GLY A 407 -20.03 4.13 -8.29
N TRP A 408 -18.99 4.62 -8.99
CA TRP A 408 -18.36 5.91 -8.69
C TRP A 408 -19.33 7.09 -8.81
N ILE A 409 -20.08 7.16 -9.91
CA ILE A 409 -21.04 8.24 -10.17
C ILE A 409 -22.15 8.25 -9.11
N HIS A 410 -22.71 7.08 -8.80
CA HIS A 410 -23.74 6.94 -7.77
C HIS A 410 -23.22 7.34 -6.39
N MET A 411 -21.96 7.00 -6.08
CA MET A 411 -21.33 7.33 -4.81
C MET A 411 -21.07 8.83 -4.67
N THR A 412 -20.51 9.46 -5.71
CA THR A 412 -19.94 10.81 -5.61
C THR A 412 -20.96 11.91 -5.91
N TYR A 413 -21.88 11.70 -6.86
CA TYR A 413 -22.74 12.76 -7.40
C TYR A 413 -24.24 12.55 -7.16
N TYR A 414 -24.69 11.32 -6.94
CA TYR A 414 -26.09 11.01 -6.70
C TYR A 414 -26.39 10.57 -5.26
N TRP A 415 -25.37 10.15 -4.51
CA TRP A 415 -25.49 9.61 -3.15
C TRP A 415 -26.53 8.49 -3.06
N ASP A 416 -26.54 7.63 -4.08
CA ASP A 416 -27.43 6.47 -4.20
C ASP A 416 -26.68 5.22 -3.73
N TRP A 417 -26.64 5.01 -2.41
CA TRP A 417 -25.77 4.04 -1.76
C TRP A 417 -26.10 2.58 -2.12
N GLU A 418 -27.38 2.27 -2.31
CA GLU A 418 -27.82 0.93 -2.74
C GLU A 418 -27.28 0.62 -4.14
N LYS A 419 -27.38 1.57 -5.07
CA LYS A 419 -26.79 1.39 -6.40
C LYS A 419 -25.26 1.40 -6.36
N THR A 420 -24.65 2.23 -5.52
CA THR A 420 -23.18 2.25 -5.36
C THR A 420 -22.65 0.86 -5.02
N GLU A 421 -23.20 0.24 -3.98
CA GLU A 421 -22.76 -1.08 -3.52
C GLU A 421 -22.96 -2.14 -4.62
N GLY A 422 -24.17 -2.25 -5.16
CA GLY A 422 -24.47 -3.26 -6.19
C GLY A 422 -23.63 -3.11 -7.45
N GLN A 423 -23.29 -1.88 -7.86
CA GLN A 423 -22.45 -1.65 -9.04
C GLN A 423 -20.97 -2.01 -8.79
N PHE A 424 -20.43 -1.74 -7.60
CA PHE A 424 -19.06 -2.15 -7.28
C PHE A 424 -18.95 -3.67 -7.11
N GLU A 425 -19.94 -4.31 -6.48
CA GLU A 425 -19.97 -5.77 -6.34
C GLU A 425 -20.02 -6.47 -7.70
N GLU A 426 -20.86 -5.98 -8.63
CA GLU A 426 -20.93 -6.52 -9.99
C GLU A 426 -19.63 -6.30 -10.77
N ALA A 427 -19.00 -5.12 -10.64
CA ALA A 427 -17.71 -4.86 -11.28
C ALA A 427 -16.63 -5.86 -10.83
N ILE A 428 -16.59 -6.18 -9.54
CA ILE A 428 -15.61 -7.10 -8.94
C ILE A 428 -15.96 -8.56 -9.26
N SER A 429 -17.24 -8.93 -9.31
CA SER A 429 -17.68 -10.30 -9.65
C SER A 429 -17.32 -10.66 -11.10
N ILE A 430 -17.41 -9.69 -12.02
CA ILE A 430 -17.04 -9.85 -13.44
C ILE A 430 -15.51 -9.92 -13.61
N ASN A 431 -14.78 -9.06 -12.91
CA ASN A 431 -13.32 -9.02 -12.98
C ASN A 431 -12.72 -8.87 -11.56
N PRO A 432 -12.42 -9.99 -10.88
CA PRO A 432 -11.86 -9.98 -9.53
C PRO A 432 -10.41 -9.49 -9.46
N ASN A 433 -9.79 -9.22 -10.61
CA ASN A 433 -8.46 -8.60 -10.74
C ASN A 433 -8.53 -7.14 -11.22
N ASN A 434 -9.71 -6.53 -11.28
CA ASN A 434 -9.83 -5.09 -11.53
C ASN A 434 -9.45 -4.30 -10.27
N TYR A 435 -8.16 -3.97 -10.14
CA TYR A 435 -7.66 -3.24 -8.98
C TYR A 435 -8.28 -1.86 -8.80
N ILE A 436 -8.76 -1.22 -9.89
CA ILE A 436 -9.42 0.08 -9.80
C ILE A 436 -10.82 -0.09 -9.19
N ALA A 437 -11.55 -1.15 -9.57
CA ALA A 437 -12.85 -1.45 -8.94
C ALA A 437 -12.68 -1.77 -7.45
N LEU A 438 -11.69 -2.59 -7.09
CA LEU A 438 -11.35 -2.91 -5.71
C LEU A 438 -10.96 -1.66 -4.91
N TYR A 439 -10.11 -0.81 -5.48
CA TYR A 439 -9.68 0.46 -4.88
C TYR A 439 -10.88 1.39 -4.62
N MET A 440 -11.75 1.58 -5.60
CA MET A 440 -12.92 2.45 -5.47
C MET A 440 -13.93 1.91 -4.47
N TYR A 441 -14.16 0.60 -4.49
CA TYR A 441 -15.05 -0.02 -3.51
C TYR A 441 -14.49 0.09 -2.09
N ALA A 442 -13.16 -0.01 -1.93
CA ALA A 442 -12.51 0.25 -0.65
C ALA A 442 -12.75 1.69 -0.14
N GLN A 443 -12.79 2.69 -1.02
CA GLN A 443 -13.12 4.07 -0.63
C GLN A 443 -14.56 4.16 -0.09
N TYR A 444 -15.51 3.52 -0.77
CA TYR A 444 -16.91 3.45 -0.30
C TYR A 444 -16.99 2.76 1.08
N LEU A 445 -16.37 1.59 1.22
CA LEU A 445 -16.35 0.82 2.46
C LEU A 445 -15.73 1.64 3.60
N GLN A 446 -14.59 2.29 3.37
CA GLN A 446 -13.88 3.09 4.38
C GLN A 446 -14.69 4.33 4.78
N TYR A 447 -15.07 5.15 3.80
CA TYR A 447 -15.49 6.53 4.06
C TYR A 447 -17.01 6.69 4.17
N THR A 448 -17.77 5.79 3.55
CA THR A 448 -19.24 5.85 3.57
C THR A 448 -19.84 4.86 4.56
N LEU A 449 -19.30 3.64 4.62
CA LEU A 449 -19.80 2.57 5.50
C LEU A 449 -19.01 2.44 6.82
N GLY A 450 -17.79 2.98 6.90
CA GLY A 450 -16.91 2.82 8.05
C GLY A 450 -16.44 1.38 8.26
N ASP A 451 -16.52 0.53 7.22
CA ASP A 451 -16.11 -0.87 7.26
C ASP A 451 -14.62 -1.00 6.92
N LEU A 452 -13.78 -0.63 7.89
CA LEU A 452 -12.33 -0.56 7.71
C LEU A 452 -11.70 -1.95 7.45
N GLU A 453 -12.32 -3.02 7.96
CA GLU A 453 -11.84 -4.39 7.74
C GLU A 453 -12.05 -4.81 6.28
N SER A 454 -13.27 -4.62 5.75
CA SER A 454 -13.57 -4.95 4.35
C SER A 454 -12.82 -4.05 3.39
N ALA A 455 -12.68 -2.75 3.70
CA ALA A 455 -11.85 -1.83 2.93
C ALA A 455 -10.38 -2.31 2.86
N ARG A 456 -9.81 -2.79 3.98
CA ARG A 456 -8.45 -3.35 4.01
C ARG A 456 -8.32 -4.60 3.17
N LYS A 457 -9.31 -5.49 3.17
CA LYS A 457 -9.32 -6.70 2.31
C LYS A 457 -9.26 -6.30 0.83
N MET A 458 -10.10 -5.37 0.41
CA MET A 458 -10.12 -4.87 -0.97
C MET A 458 -8.80 -4.21 -1.37
N LEU A 459 -8.23 -3.36 -0.50
CA LEU A 459 -6.95 -2.69 -0.74
C LEU A 459 -5.77 -3.66 -0.80
N ASN A 460 -5.73 -4.66 0.08
CA ASN A 460 -4.68 -5.68 0.05
C ASN A 460 -4.71 -6.43 -1.29
N ARG A 461 -5.90 -6.82 -1.77
CA ARG A 461 -6.03 -7.45 -3.09
C ARG A 461 -5.61 -6.51 -4.22
N ALA A 462 -6.07 -5.25 -4.20
CA ALA A 462 -5.66 -4.24 -5.18
C ALA A 462 -4.13 -4.02 -5.20
N GLN A 463 -3.47 -4.02 -4.03
CA GLN A 463 -2.03 -3.86 -3.90
C GLN A 463 -1.26 -5.10 -4.37
N LEU A 464 -1.83 -6.31 -4.25
CA LEU A 464 -1.24 -7.51 -4.84
C LEU A 464 -1.27 -7.47 -6.37
N ILE A 465 -2.36 -6.96 -6.95
CA ILE A 465 -2.53 -6.80 -8.40
C ILE A 465 -1.64 -5.66 -8.93
N ALA A 466 -1.72 -4.47 -8.33
CA ALA A 466 -1.02 -3.26 -8.76
C ALA A 466 -0.11 -2.73 -7.64
N PRO A 467 1.00 -3.41 -7.33
CA PRO A 467 1.90 -3.04 -6.23
C PRO A 467 2.52 -1.65 -6.38
N ASP A 468 2.67 -1.14 -7.60
CA ASP A 468 3.20 0.18 -7.93
C ASP A 468 2.10 1.21 -8.23
N SER A 469 0.85 0.93 -7.85
CA SER A 469 -0.19 1.95 -7.91
C SER A 469 -0.01 2.99 -6.80
N PHE A 470 0.28 4.21 -7.24
CA PHE A 470 0.31 5.41 -6.38
C PHE A 470 -0.99 5.58 -5.59
N HIS A 471 -2.14 5.54 -6.25
CA HIS A 471 -3.45 5.76 -5.62
C HIS A 471 -3.79 4.69 -4.57
N VAL A 472 -3.47 3.42 -4.83
CA VAL A 472 -3.66 2.34 -3.85
C VAL A 472 -2.80 2.56 -2.60
N SER A 473 -1.56 3.00 -2.79
CA SER A 473 -0.62 3.28 -1.69
C SER A 473 -1.08 4.48 -0.84
N ILE A 474 -1.59 5.53 -1.47
CA ILE A 474 -2.20 6.68 -0.78
C ILE A 474 -3.40 6.25 0.06
N LEU A 475 -4.38 5.55 -0.52
CA LEU A 475 -5.58 5.15 0.22
C LEU A 475 -5.25 4.14 1.32
N SER A 476 -4.30 3.23 1.09
CA SER A 476 -3.78 2.31 2.09
C SER A 476 -3.19 3.06 3.28
N SER A 477 -2.44 4.14 3.02
CA SER A 477 -1.89 5.05 4.04
C SER A 477 -2.99 5.75 4.83
N GLU A 478 -4.00 6.31 4.16
CA GLU A 478 -5.16 6.95 4.79
C GLU A 478 -5.94 5.99 5.69
N LEU A 479 -6.17 4.76 5.22
CA LEU A 479 -6.84 3.73 6.02
C LEU A 479 -6.02 3.32 7.26
N TYR A 480 -4.70 3.17 7.14
CA TYR A 480 -3.84 2.88 8.31
C TYR A 480 -3.83 4.05 9.30
N LEU A 481 -3.81 5.28 8.80
CA LEU A 481 -3.92 6.48 9.64
C LEU A 481 -5.22 6.47 10.43
N GLN A 482 -6.35 6.17 9.79
CA GLN A 482 -7.67 6.07 10.45
C GLN A 482 -7.72 4.92 11.47
N GLN A 483 -6.97 3.85 11.26
CA GLN A 483 -6.81 2.74 12.21
C GLN A 483 -5.84 3.05 13.35
N GLY A 484 -5.15 4.20 13.33
CA GLY A 484 -4.13 4.57 14.32
C GLY A 484 -2.77 3.87 14.12
N ASP A 485 -2.59 3.10 13.04
CA ASP A 485 -1.34 2.44 12.72
C ASP A 485 -0.42 3.37 11.92
N PHE A 486 0.18 4.31 12.64
CA PHE A 486 1.04 5.33 12.03
C PHE A 486 2.28 4.77 11.33
N ASN A 487 2.77 3.59 11.75
CA ASN A 487 3.97 2.99 11.16
C ASN A 487 3.65 2.46 9.76
N ASN A 488 2.55 1.73 9.61
CA ASN A 488 2.10 1.29 8.30
C ASN A 488 1.61 2.44 7.43
N ALA A 489 0.94 3.44 8.02
CA ALA A 489 0.54 4.65 7.30
C ALA A 489 1.76 5.35 6.68
N MET A 490 2.83 5.55 7.47
CA MET A 490 4.06 6.18 6.98
C MET A 490 4.73 5.34 5.88
N ARG A 491 4.83 4.01 6.04
CA ARG A 491 5.41 3.13 5.01
C ARG A 491 4.68 3.23 3.67
N GLN A 492 3.34 3.27 3.69
CA GLN A 492 2.56 3.39 2.45
C GLN A 492 2.67 4.80 1.85
N ALA A 493 2.79 5.85 2.68
CA ALA A 493 3.04 7.20 2.19
C ALA A 493 4.44 7.36 1.57
N GLU A 494 5.47 6.74 2.17
CA GLU A 494 6.83 6.67 1.61
C GLU A 494 6.84 5.92 0.28
N ARG A 495 6.11 4.80 0.18
CA ARG A 495 5.94 4.10 -1.09
C ARG A 495 5.30 4.99 -2.16
N ALA A 496 4.25 5.73 -1.83
CA ALA A 496 3.63 6.66 -2.78
C ALA A 496 4.59 7.78 -3.22
N GLU A 497 5.42 8.30 -2.30
CA GLU A 497 6.49 9.25 -2.64
C GLU A 497 7.54 8.62 -3.57
N GLU A 498 7.98 7.38 -3.34
CA GLU A 498 8.94 6.70 -4.21
C GLU A 498 8.41 6.50 -5.63
N LEU A 499 7.10 6.25 -5.76
CA LEU A 499 6.41 6.06 -7.03
C LEU A 499 6.27 7.39 -7.79
N GLU A 500 5.86 8.46 -7.10
CA GLU A 500 5.67 9.79 -7.67
C GLU A 500 6.35 10.88 -6.80
N PRO A 501 7.69 11.07 -6.92
CA PRO A 501 8.47 11.91 -5.99
C PRO A 501 8.17 13.41 -6.04
N LYS A 502 7.43 13.87 -7.06
CA LYS A 502 7.06 15.27 -7.26
C LYS A 502 5.58 15.54 -7.04
N ASP A 503 4.81 14.52 -6.65
CA ASP A 503 3.42 14.69 -6.31
C ASP A 503 3.29 15.24 -4.88
N ALA A 504 2.38 16.19 -4.67
CA ALA A 504 2.18 16.85 -3.38
C ALA A 504 1.47 15.95 -2.35
N TRP A 505 0.72 14.94 -2.79
CA TRP A 505 -0.20 14.16 -1.97
C TRP A 505 0.48 13.23 -0.94
N PRO A 506 1.59 12.52 -1.26
CA PRO A 506 2.37 11.77 -0.25
C PRO A 506 2.81 12.64 0.94
N PHE A 507 3.21 13.88 0.68
CA PHE A 507 3.64 14.81 1.72
C PHE A 507 2.47 15.33 2.54
N TRP A 508 1.30 15.53 1.91
CA TRP A 508 0.07 15.87 2.62
C TRP A 508 -0.38 14.76 3.57
N ILE A 509 -0.33 13.49 3.16
CA ILE A 509 -0.66 12.38 4.06
C ILE A 509 0.38 12.23 5.19
N LYS A 510 1.68 12.45 4.93
CA LYS A 510 2.70 12.49 5.98
C LYS A 510 2.49 13.65 6.96
N PHE A 511 2.06 14.81 6.47
CA PHE A 511 1.63 15.92 7.32
C PHE A 511 0.48 15.52 8.24
N LYS A 512 -0.56 14.85 7.71
CA LYS A 512 -1.67 14.31 8.54
C LYS A 512 -1.17 13.30 9.58
N ILE A 513 -0.30 12.36 9.19
CA ILE A 513 0.27 11.34 10.08
C ILE A 513 1.06 12.00 11.23
N TYR A 514 1.97 12.91 10.92
CA TYR A 514 2.74 13.60 11.97
C TYR A 514 1.88 14.50 12.85
N SER A 515 0.87 15.16 12.28
CA SER A 515 -0.09 15.96 13.05
C SER A 515 -0.87 15.10 14.04
N ALA A 516 -1.35 13.93 13.60
CA ALA A 516 -2.05 12.97 14.46
C ALA A 516 -1.16 12.42 15.60
N GLN A 517 0.16 12.38 15.39
CA GLN A 517 1.14 12.02 16.43
C GLN A 517 1.56 13.20 17.34
N GLY A 518 1.07 14.42 17.09
CA GLY A 518 1.50 15.64 17.79
C GLY A 518 2.92 16.11 17.44
N LYS A 519 3.51 15.61 16.34
CA LYS A 519 4.88 15.96 15.90
C LYS A 519 4.85 17.14 14.94
N ASN A 520 4.47 18.30 15.47
CA ASN A 520 4.11 19.45 14.65
C ASN A 520 5.23 19.97 13.74
N ASP A 521 6.48 19.98 14.21
CA ASP A 521 7.62 20.43 13.40
C ASP A 521 7.88 19.53 12.20
N LEU A 522 7.71 18.21 12.38
CA LEU A 522 7.82 17.25 11.28
C LEU A 522 6.65 17.38 10.33
N ALA A 523 5.43 17.59 10.84
CA ALA A 523 4.26 17.84 10.01
C ALA A 523 4.48 19.06 9.12
N PHE A 524 4.85 20.21 9.72
CA PHE A 524 5.13 21.45 8.99
C PHE A 524 6.18 21.24 7.88
N LYS A 525 7.27 20.52 8.18
CA LYS A 525 8.30 20.21 7.18
C LYS A 525 7.76 19.46 5.97
N GLN A 526 6.79 18.56 6.15
CA GLN A 526 6.17 17.88 5.00
C GLN A 526 5.32 18.85 4.16
N LEU A 527 4.61 19.77 4.81
CA LEU A 527 3.82 20.77 4.11
C LEU A 527 4.71 21.75 3.32
N GLU A 528 5.83 22.16 3.91
CA GLU A 528 6.87 22.96 3.22
C GLU A 528 7.37 22.25 1.96
N ILE A 529 7.70 20.96 2.04
CA ILE A 529 8.15 20.18 0.88
C ILE A 529 7.03 20.09 -0.17
N SER A 530 5.82 19.71 0.25
CA SER A 530 4.64 19.58 -0.62
C SER A 530 4.42 20.84 -1.47
N TRP A 531 4.46 22.02 -0.84
CA TRP A 531 4.22 23.30 -1.52
C TRP A 531 5.43 23.80 -2.31
N SER A 532 6.62 23.21 -2.10
CA SER A 532 7.82 23.61 -2.84
C SER A 532 7.87 23.07 -4.28
N PHE A 533 6.98 22.16 -4.67
CA PHE A 533 6.99 21.58 -6.01
C PHE A 533 6.46 22.53 -7.10
N GLU A 534 5.54 23.41 -6.75
CA GLU A 534 4.92 24.37 -7.68
C GLU A 534 5.38 25.80 -7.40
N GLU A 535 5.49 26.62 -8.45
CA GLU A 535 6.03 27.98 -8.33
C GLU A 535 5.18 28.87 -7.40
N GLU A 536 3.84 28.77 -7.52
CA GLU A 536 2.91 29.48 -6.62
C GLU A 536 3.05 29.03 -5.17
N GLY A 537 3.32 27.75 -4.93
CA GLY A 537 3.51 27.19 -3.60
C GLY A 537 4.83 27.68 -2.97
N LYS A 538 5.92 27.74 -3.75
CA LYS A 538 7.23 28.25 -3.29
C LYS A 538 7.16 29.68 -2.78
N GLU A 539 6.41 30.56 -3.47
CA GLU A 539 6.24 31.95 -3.03
C GLU A 539 5.50 32.06 -1.69
N ARG A 540 4.67 31.07 -1.37
CA ARG A 540 3.86 31.03 -0.14
C ARG A 540 4.59 30.39 1.05
N VAL A 541 5.62 29.57 0.82
CA VAL A 541 6.40 28.89 1.89
C VAL A 541 6.94 29.84 2.96
N PRO A 542 7.54 31.01 2.63
CA PRO A 542 8.02 31.95 3.66
C PRO A 542 6.90 32.45 4.59
N VAL A 543 5.73 32.76 4.02
CA VAL A 543 4.55 33.20 4.78
C VAL A 543 4.04 32.07 5.67
N LEU A 544 3.97 30.85 5.13
CA LEU A 544 3.56 29.66 5.87
C LEU A 544 4.46 29.41 7.09
N LEU A 545 5.77 29.63 6.96
CA LEU A 545 6.74 29.51 8.06
C LEU A 545 6.51 30.57 9.14
N GLU A 546 6.20 31.81 8.75
CA GLU A 546 5.88 32.88 9.70
C GLU A 546 4.59 32.56 10.48
N VAL A 547 3.53 32.14 9.77
CA VAL A 547 2.26 31.73 10.37
C VAL A 547 2.46 30.54 11.33
N TYR A 548 3.26 29.56 10.94
CA TYR A 548 3.58 28.41 11.81
C TYR A 548 4.30 28.84 13.09
N LYS A 549 5.29 29.74 13.00
CA LYS A 549 6.02 30.24 14.17
C LYS A 549 5.12 31.04 15.12
N GLU A 550 4.15 31.77 14.58
CA GLU A 550 3.24 32.59 15.37
C GLU A 550 2.13 31.75 16.04
N SER A 551 1.50 30.86 15.29
CA SER A 551 0.22 30.23 15.67
C SER A 551 0.17 28.71 15.48
N GLY A 552 1.29 28.08 15.16
CA GLY A 552 1.40 26.63 14.96
C GLY A 552 0.53 26.11 13.82
N ILE A 553 0.18 24.82 13.88
CA ILE A 553 -0.64 24.14 12.86
C ILE A 553 -2.03 24.76 12.75
N ASN A 554 -2.64 25.21 13.85
CA ASN A 554 -3.94 25.86 13.82
C ASN A 554 -3.89 27.16 13.01
N GLY A 555 -2.82 27.95 13.19
CA GLY A 555 -2.57 29.14 12.37
C GLY A 555 -2.48 28.81 10.89
N ILE A 556 -1.77 27.74 10.52
CA ILE A 556 -1.67 27.28 9.14
C ILE A 556 -3.05 26.97 8.56
N TYR A 557 -3.86 26.17 9.26
CA TYR A 557 -5.19 25.81 8.76
C TYR A 557 -6.10 27.02 8.61
N ALA A 558 -6.05 27.97 9.56
CA ALA A 558 -6.81 29.22 9.47
C ALA A 558 -6.39 30.04 8.25
N TRP A 559 -5.07 30.22 8.07
CA TRP A 559 -4.52 30.97 6.95
C TRP A 559 -4.84 30.34 5.59
N ILE A 560 -4.71 29.01 5.45
CA ILE A 560 -5.09 28.28 4.22
C ILE A 560 -6.59 28.46 3.96
N ASN A 561 -7.44 28.40 4.98
CA ASN A 561 -8.88 28.62 4.82
C ASN A 561 -9.19 30.03 4.32
N ASP A 562 -8.59 31.06 4.91
CA ASP A 562 -8.80 32.44 4.47
C ASP A 562 -8.38 32.62 3.01
N MET A 563 -7.22 32.06 2.64
CA MET A 563 -6.72 32.04 1.25
C MET A 563 -7.69 31.33 0.30
N ASP A 564 -8.14 30.12 0.63
CA ASP A 564 -9.08 29.34 -0.20
C ASP A 564 -10.40 30.10 -0.41
N ILE A 565 -10.91 30.75 0.65
CA ILE A 565 -12.15 31.54 0.62
C ILE A 565 -11.98 32.80 -0.25
N GLU A 566 -10.82 33.46 -0.18
CA GLU A 566 -10.53 34.63 -1.01
C GLU A 566 -10.41 34.26 -2.48
N HIS A 567 -9.76 33.12 -2.76
CA HIS A 567 -9.65 32.60 -4.13
C HIS A 567 -11.04 32.29 -4.72
N LEU A 568 -11.94 31.66 -3.94
CA LEU A 568 -13.32 31.40 -4.35
C LEU A 568 -14.11 32.66 -4.75
N LYS A 569 -13.79 33.82 -4.17
CA LYS A 569 -14.44 35.09 -4.50
C LYS A 569 -13.91 35.72 -5.79
N SER A 570 -12.70 35.36 -6.21
CA SER A 570 -11.98 36.01 -7.32
C SER A 570 -12.02 35.22 -8.64
N GLN A 571 -12.13 33.89 -8.61
CA GLN A 571 -12.22 33.03 -9.79
C GLN A 571 -13.30 31.94 -9.59
N GLY A 572 -14.15 31.73 -10.60
CA GLY A 572 -15.36 30.91 -10.48
C GLY A 572 -15.20 29.40 -10.48
N THR A 573 -13.99 28.82 -10.63
CA THR A 573 -13.91 27.37 -10.90
C THR A 573 -12.67 26.61 -10.41
N LEU A 574 -11.56 27.24 -9.98
CA LEU A 574 -10.30 26.49 -9.80
C LEU A 574 -9.97 25.98 -8.37
N TYR A 575 -10.60 26.47 -7.30
CA TYR A 575 -10.38 25.97 -5.91
C TYR A 575 -11.70 25.67 -5.19
N ASN A 576 -12.52 24.83 -5.83
CA ASN A 576 -13.91 24.55 -5.46
C ASN A 576 -14.09 23.53 -4.31
N ASN A 577 -13.09 23.30 -3.47
CA ASN A 577 -13.22 22.27 -2.45
C ASN A 577 -13.80 22.80 -1.14
N ALA A 578 -15.08 23.22 -1.21
CA ALA A 578 -15.91 23.56 -0.05
C ALA A 578 -15.86 22.48 1.03
N TYR A 579 -15.68 21.21 0.65
CA TYR A 579 -15.48 20.10 1.58
C TYR A 579 -14.15 20.20 2.34
N TRP A 580 -13.03 20.51 1.68
CA TRP A 580 -11.74 20.74 2.38
C TRP A 580 -11.77 22.00 3.25
N ILE A 581 -12.48 23.06 2.85
CA ILE A 581 -12.69 24.23 3.72
C ILE A 581 -13.45 23.81 4.99
N ALA A 582 -14.49 22.97 4.84
CA ALA A 582 -15.22 22.42 5.97
C ALA A 582 -14.32 21.58 6.90
N GLN A 583 -13.47 20.70 6.35
CA GLN A 583 -12.51 19.90 7.14
C GLN A 583 -11.63 20.79 8.02
N LYS A 584 -11.07 21.86 7.44
CA LYS A 584 -10.19 22.79 8.14
C LYS A 584 -10.94 23.59 9.22
N PHE A 585 -12.18 24.06 8.96
CA PHE A 585 -12.99 24.67 10.02
C PHE A 585 -13.34 23.70 11.15
N SER A 586 -13.63 22.45 10.81
CA SER A 586 -13.91 21.41 11.81
C SER A 586 -12.69 21.12 12.68
N TYR A 587 -11.50 21.05 12.07
CA TYR A 587 -10.23 20.93 12.78
C TYR A 587 -9.99 22.08 13.76
N LEU A 588 -10.33 23.31 13.36
CA LEU A 588 -10.25 24.53 14.18
C LEU A 588 -11.36 24.65 15.24
N GLU A 589 -12.18 23.61 15.41
CA GLU A 589 -13.33 23.57 16.34
C GLU A 589 -14.42 24.60 16.01
N GLU A 590 -14.46 25.10 14.77
CA GLU A 590 -15.46 26.04 14.26
C GLU A 590 -16.64 25.31 13.59
N GLY A 591 -17.31 24.44 14.36
CA GLY A 591 -18.30 23.48 13.84
C GLY A 591 -19.44 24.09 13.01
N GLU A 592 -20.00 25.24 13.41
CA GLU A 592 -21.09 25.87 12.64
C GLU A 592 -20.63 26.39 11.26
N LYS A 593 -19.38 26.87 11.16
CA LYS A 593 -18.78 27.23 9.87
C LYS A 593 -18.50 25.98 9.04
N ALA A 594 -17.94 24.94 9.65
CA ALA A 594 -17.69 23.66 8.98
C ALA A 594 -18.98 23.10 8.35
N ILE A 595 -20.07 23.03 9.13
CA ILE A 595 -21.38 22.57 8.62
C ILE A 595 -21.89 23.51 7.53
N GLY A 596 -21.75 24.84 7.68
CA GLY A 596 -22.09 25.80 6.60
C GLY A 596 -21.39 25.49 5.27
N TRP A 597 -20.11 25.16 5.32
CA TRP A 597 -19.33 24.78 4.15
C TRP A 597 -19.68 23.39 3.60
N LEU A 598 -20.10 22.44 4.43
CA LEU A 598 -20.66 21.16 3.98
C LEU A 598 -21.94 21.37 3.16
N TYR A 599 -22.81 22.30 3.55
CA TYR A 599 -23.99 22.65 2.75
C TYR A 599 -23.61 23.28 1.41
N ILE A 600 -22.59 24.15 1.37
CA ILE A 600 -22.06 24.69 0.10
C ILE A 600 -21.50 23.56 -0.77
N ALA A 601 -20.76 22.61 -0.19
CA ALA A 601 -20.25 21.45 -0.91
C ALA A 601 -21.40 20.61 -1.49
N TYR A 602 -22.51 20.47 -0.74
CA TYR A 602 -23.68 19.70 -1.15
C TYR A 602 -24.38 20.34 -2.33
N GLU A 603 -24.63 21.65 -2.27
CA GLU A 603 -25.23 22.39 -3.39
C GLU A 603 -24.38 22.32 -4.66
N ARG A 604 -23.05 22.21 -4.51
CA ARG A 604 -22.10 22.11 -5.62
C ARG A 604 -21.82 20.67 -6.09
N LYS A 605 -22.49 19.65 -5.51
CA LYS A 605 -22.24 18.23 -5.78
C LYS A 605 -20.74 17.88 -5.71
N ASN A 606 -20.04 18.39 -4.70
CA ASN A 606 -18.60 18.18 -4.54
C ASN A 606 -18.28 16.67 -4.43
N ALA A 607 -17.31 16.20 -5.22
CA ALA A 607 -17.00 14.79 -5.38
C ALA A 607 -16.45 14.10 -4.11
N GLU A 608 -16.01 14.87 -3.11
CA GLU A 608 -15.44 14.33 -1.85
C GLU A 608 -16.51 14.09 -0.77
N LEU A 609 -17.74 14.55 -0.99
CA LEU A 609 -18.78 14.55 0.05
C LEU A 609 -19.19 13.17 0.54
N PHE A 610 -19.03 12.13 -0.26
CA PHE A 610 -19.31 10.75 0.16
C PHE A 610 -18.50 10.33 1.39
N LYS A 611 -17.43 11.07 1.73
CA LYS A 611 -16.56 10.80 2.87
C LYS A 611 -17.04 11.39 4.18
N VAL A 612 -17.97 12.34 4.15
CA VAL A 612 -18.33 13.21 5.29
C VAL A 612 -18.64 12.47 6.58
N LYS A 613 -19.24 11.27 6.51
CA LYS A 613 -19.70 10.54 7.69
C LYS A 613 -18.54 9.96 8.49
N TYR A 614 -17.56 9.35 7.85
CA TYR A 614 -16.45 8.66 8.53
C TYR A 614 -15.09 9.32 8.30
N ASP A 615 -15.09 10.56 7.80
CA ASP A 615 -13.89 11.37 7.73
C ASP A 615 -13.48 11.84 9.15
N PRO A 616 -12.25 11.52 9.61
CA PRO A 616 -11.78 11.90 10.94
C PRO A 616 -11.84 13.41 11.24
N TYR A 617 -11.82 14.28 10.22
CA TYR A 617 -11.94 15.73 10.44
C TYR A 617 -13.28 16.14 11.05
N PHE A 618 -14.34 15.35 10.88
CA PHE A 618 -15.69 15.69 11.36
C PHE A 618 -16.09 14.94 12.65
N GLU A 619 -15.16 14.21 13.28
CA GLU A 619 -15.45 13.40 14.47
C GLU A 619 -16.12 14.20 15.60
N LYS A 620 -15.67 15.44 15.81
CA LYS A 620 -16.23 16.36 16.82
C LYS A 620 -17.64 16.87 16.49
N LEU A 621 -18.14 16.67 15.27
CA LEU A 621 -19.46 17.11 14.83
C LEU A 621 -20.54 16.02 14.95
N HIS A 622 -20.18 14.79 15.31
CA HIS A 622 -21.10 13.65 15.30
C HIS A 622 -22.29 13.80 16.25
N ASP A 623 -22.15 14.60 17.32
CA ASP A 623 -23.23 14.93 18.26
C ASP A 623 -23.97 16.23 17.91
N ASN A 624 -23.56 16.96 16.86
CA ASN A 624 -24.21 18.21 16.45
C ASN A 624 -25.52 17.90 15.67
N PRO A 625 -26.69 18.39 16.12
CA PRO A 625 -27.97 18.12 15.47
C PRO A 625 -28.03 18.54 13.99
N ARG A 626 -27.38 19.65 13.62
CA ARG A 626 -27.35 20.17 12.25
C ARG A 626 -26.46 19.33 11.33
N PHE A 627 -25.44 18.68 11.89
CA PHE A 627 -24.60 17.72 11.17
C PHE A 627 -25.36 16.40 10.95
N LEU A 628 -26.09 15.90 11.95
CA LEU A 628 -26.96 14.74 11.80
C LEU A 628 -28.05 14.97 10.74
N GLU A 629 -28.69 16.13 10.74
CA GLU A 629 -29.64 16.54 9.69
C GLU A 629 -28.98 16.54 8.29
N PHE A 630 -27.72 17.00 8.22
CA PHE A 630 -26.96 16.97 6.97
C PHE A 630 -26.72 15.54 6.46
N LEU A 631 -26.34 14.61 7.35
CA LEU A 631 -26.19 13.19 6.98
C LEU A 631 -27.52 12.57 6.52
N GLU A 632 -28.64 12.93 7.16
CA GLU A 632 -29.97 12.49 6.72
C GLU A 632 -30.30 12.98 5.30
N LYS A 633 -29.96 14.23 4.94
CA LYS A 633 -30.13 14.76 3.57
C LYS A 633 -29.34 14.00 2.51
N MET A 634 -28.23 13.39 2.91
CA MET A 634 -27.40 12.53 2.05
C MET A 634 -27.79 11.06 2.12
N ASN A 635 -28.89 10.68 2.80
CA ASN A 635 -29.27 9.29 3.05
C ASN A 635 -28.19 8.45 3.76
N LEU A 636 -27.27 9.10 4.48
CA LEU A 636 -26.21 8.44 5.24
C LEU A 636 -26.69 7.98 6.63
N GLY A 637 -27.93 8.32 6.99
CA GLY A 637 -28.54 8.05 8.29
C GLY A 637 -27.84 8.77 9.44
N SER A 638 -28.20 8.40 10.68
CA SER A 638 -27.51 8.92 11.87
C SER A 638 -26.14 8.26 12.06
N TYR A 639 -25.29 8.88 12.88
CA TYR A 639 -24.06 8.23 13.34
C TYR A 639 -24.43 7.01 14.21
N LYS A 640 -23.91 5.84 13.86
CA LYS A 640 -23.95 4.64 14.70
C LYS A 640 -22.51 4.22 14.95
N ILE A 641 -22.08 4.29 16.20
CA ILE A 641 -20.82 3.66 16.61
C ILE A 641 -21.07 2.15 16.48
N LYS A 642 -20.42 1.48 15.52
CA LYS A 642 -20.28 0.01 15.59
C LYS A 642 -19.41 -0.24 16.84
N LEU A 643 -20.07 -0.61 17.94
CA LEU A 643 -19.43 -1.00 19.20
C LEU A 643 -18.64 -2.30 19.05
#